data_AF-A0A936SZP2-F1
#
_entry.id   AF-A0A936SZP2-F1
#
_cell.length_a   1.000
_cell.length_b   1.000
_cell.length_c   1.000
_cell.angle_alpha   90.00
_cell.angle_beta   90.00
_cell.angle_gamma   90.00
#
_symmetry.space_group_name_H-M   'P 1'
#
loop_
_entity.id
_entity.type
_entity.pdbx_description
1 polymer ?
#
loop_
_entity_poly.entity_id
_entity_poly.type
_entity_poly.pdbx_seq_one_letter_code
_entity_poly.pdbx_strand_id
1 'polypeptide(L)'
;MALQIELQALATRESEQVEWKENVADIEDVVKTVVAFANDYSNLGGGYVVCGAMEARDEHGFQRMIRNGLSAARLKEVEGKVLALCRDMVDPPVVPIVEEVPADEPARRILVFIVPASPGAHQLRTAHGSKYWVRMSRNTVEARNGILRELFVRKRVLEPWDRRMNAAATTEDIDLLALREHLQRMKMWNEERSVDDYLSPEFQLSPFVPPLCGREPLTGMLRPRNFALLLFGREPTKFFPGAHSVFSIYPGVDRTEQYSEKVMISGGVVEQARKLIDLLNTEAYVAIDKADRTAPNLLKYPQRALQEAVVNAIVHRDYEVDHPTRVTAFSDRIEINSPGTLPSAVDRGKFVRGEASAVWRNQALAYFFNRLQLAQAEGQGIPTILRTMRDEGCPDPIFEVGQENILCILPAHPRHAKMRELKAIESGLLLGHFDEASRRAAALLEKDPLNTRAIELMCEASNLLGRPERVFDIIHAAGVQPEKLNISALLVLGETLASIRAPTEAQRALASQLLNAASTSKLQEAEIRKLVITLRKVKEFERALQVLDNHFTSNPALAMAPSLLELRGKVLIDLAKVCTDTARNDRASARIKRQAWDACRDYLDRADRELHRALEHGPSPVEREYIERDLEFLQNLRRTAQRPAHYRPGGRRH
;
A
#
# COMPACT_ATOMS: atom_id res chain seq x y z
N MET A 1 28.78 -35.60 35.42
CA MET A 1 27.35 -35.99 35.35
C MET A 1 27.14 -36.55 33.97
N ALA A 2 26.72 -37.81 33.83
CA ALA A 2 26.30 -38.33 32.53
C ALA A 2 25.09 -37.51 32.08
N LEU A 3 25.12 -36.95 30.87
CA LEU A 3 23.94 -36.29 30.30
C LEU A 3 22.92 -37.40 30.05
N GLN A 4 21.84 -37.45 30.81
CA GLN A 4 20.80 -38.44 30.57
C GLN A 4 19.96 -37.94 29.38
N ILE A 5 20.32 -38.37 28.16
CA ILE A 5 19.59 -37.96 26.95
C ILE A 5 18.22 -38.65 26.90
N GLU A 6 17.17 -37.85 27.05
CA GLU A 6 15.81 -38.28 26.77
C GLU A 6 15.49 -38.10 25.27
N LEU A 7 15.45 -39.21 24.53
CA LEU A 7 15.15 -39.20 23.10
C LEU A 7 13.80 -38.51 22.79
N GLN A 8 12.80 -38.66 23.67
CA GLN A 8 11.49 -38.05 23.48
C GLN A 8 11.55 -36.52 23.55
N ALA A 9 12.43 -35.97 24.39
CA ALA A 9 12.72 -34.54 24.41
C ALA A 9 13.45 -34.08 23.13
N LEU A 10 14.36 -34.90 22.57
CA LEU A 10 14.98 -34.60 21.28
C LEU A 10 13.99 -34.58 20.12
N ALA A 11 12.96 -35.43 20.13
CA ALA A 11 11.89 -35.40 19.13
C ALA A 11 11.03 -34.13 19.19
N THR A 12 10.94 -33.50 20.36
CA THR A 12 10.26 -32.20 20.52
C THR A 12 11.13 -30.99 20.19
N ARG A 13 12.45 -31.17 19.99
CA ARG A 13 13.37 -30.09 19.61
C ARG A 13 13.24 -29.75 18.13
N GLU A 14 13.69 -28.56 17.75
CA GLU A 14 13.67 -28.12 16.36
C GLU A 14 14.43 -29.12 15.46
N SER A 15 13.85 -29.46 14.31
CA SER A 15 14.45 -30.37 13.32
C SER A 15 15.79 -29.84 12.73
N GLU A 16 16.16 -28.61 13.06
CA GLU A 16 17.44 -27.99 12.74
C GLU A 16 18.58 -28.45 13.67
N GLN A 17 18.28 -29.02 14.83
CA GLN A 17 19.27 -29.49 15.80
C GLN A 17 19.34 -31.00 15.93
N VAL A 18 18.42 -31.75 15.29
CA VAL A 18 18.35 -33.21 15.40
C VAL A 18 18.22 -33.83 14.02
N GLU A 19 19.09 -34.80 13.73
CA GLU A 19 19.03 -35.64 12.53
C GLU A 19 18.76 -37.09 12.93
N TRP A 20 17.75 -37.71 12.33
CA TRP A 20 17.38 -39.11 12.55
C TRP A 20 17.88 -39.98 11.41
N LYS A 21 18.66 -41.02 11.73
CA LYS A 21 19.16 -42.02 10.76
C LYS A 21 18.77 -43.41 11.25
N GLU A 22 17.85 -44.06 10.54
CA GLU A 22 17.34 -45.37 10.97
C GLU A 22 18.42 -46.47 10.94
N ASN A 23 18.95 -46.79 9.76
CA ASN A 23 19.91 -47.91 9.59
C ASN A 23 21.34 -47.46 9.27
N VAL A 24 21.57 -46.15 9.16
CA VAL A 24 22.87 -45.56 8.80
C VAL A 24 23.47 -46.25 7.56
N ALA A 25 22.74 -46.28 6.45
CA ALA A 25 23.19 -46.96 5.23
C ALA A 25 24.50 -46.36 4.69
N ASP A 26 24.62 -45.04 4.74
CA ASP A 26 25.81 -44.27 4.39
C ASP A 26 26.42 -43.62 5.64
N ILE A 27 27.65 -44.01 5.99
CA ILE A 27 28.38 -43.45 7.13
C ILE A 27 28.96 -42.08 6.79
N GLU A 28 29.29 -41.81 5.53
CA GLU A 28 29.78 -40.50 5.09
C GLU A 28 28.69 -39.45 5.25
N ASP A 29 27.43 -39.81 5.03
CA ASP A 29 26.27 -38.95 5.26
C ASP A 29 26.13 -38.54 6.74
N VAL A 30 26.39 -39.45 7.68
CA VAL A 30 26.45 -39.10 9.11
C VAL A 30 27.57 -38.09 9.38
N VAL A 31 28.76 -38.30 8.81
CA VAL A 31 29.89 -37.38 8.96
C VAL A 31 29.58 -36.01 8.34
N LYS A 32 28.89 -35.96 7.19
CA LYS A 32 28.40 -34.69 6.59
C LYS A 32 27.50 -33.94 7.55
N THR A 33 26.56 -34.63 8.20
CA THR A 33 25.70 -34.01 9.20
C THR A 33 26.47 -33.56 10.44
N VAL A 34 27.44 -34.34 10.93
CA VAL A 34 28.32 -33.94 12.04
C VAL A 34 29.08 -32.66 11.71
N VAL A 35 29.68 -32.57 10.52
CA VAL A 35 30.36 -31.36 10.04
C VAL A 35 29.39 -30.18 9.96
N ALA A 36 28.17 -30.41 9.47
CA ALA A 36 27.14 -29.38 9.38
C ALA A 36 26.71 -28.83 10.76
N PHE A 37 26.56 -29.70 11.76
CA PHE A 37 26.25 -29.29 13.13
C PHE A 37 27.43 -28.59 13.81
N ALA A 38 28.67 -29.06 13.63
CA ALA A 38 29.85 -28.41 14.17
C ALA A 38 30.05 -26.99 13.57
N ASN A 39 29.76 -26.84 12.28
CA ASN A 39 29.74 -25.55 11.59
C ASN A 39 28.63 -24.61 12.10
N ASP A 40 27.61 -25.13 12.78
CA ASP A 40 26.55 -24.38 13.49
C ASP A 40 26.11 -23.10 12.75
N TYR A 41 25.72 -23.27 11.49
CA TYR A 41 25.43 -22.14 10.62
C TYR A 41 24.24 -21.32 11.11
N SER A 42 23.22 -21.93 11.71
CA SER A 42 22.07 -21.24 12.33
C SER A 42 22.36 -20.66 13.73
N ASN A 43 23.56 -20.85 14.29
CA ASN A 43 23.95 -20.40 15.65
C ASN A 43 23.02 -20.96 16.75
N LEU A 44 22.74 -22.27 16.70
CA LEU A 44 21.89 -22.99 17.63
C LEU A 44 22.70 -23.75 18.69
N GLY A 45 24.04 -23.67 18.65
CA GLY A 45 24.93 -24.33 19.61
C GLY A 45 25.32 -25.75 19.25
N GLY A 46 25.01 -26.21 18.02
CA GLY A 46 25.30 -27.55 17.54
C GLY A 46 24.05 -28.44 17.41
N GLY A 47 24.21 -29.76 17.50
CA GLY A 47 23.12 -30.70 17.27
C GLY A 47 23.40 -32.14 17.66
N TYR A 48 22.44 -33.01 17.33
CA TYR A 48 22.41 -34.43 17.67
C TYR A 48 22.17 -35.25 16.41
N VAL A 49 23.04 -36.21 16.11
CA VAL A 49 22.77 -37.23 15.09
C VAL A 49 22.38 -38.53 15.80
N VAL A 50 21.12 -38.93 15.66
CA VAL A 50 20.56 -40.11 16.31
C VAL A 50 20.48 -41.25 15.32
N CYS A 51 21.24 -42.32 15.58
CA CYS A 51 21.37 -43.49 14.72
C CYS A 51 20.64 -44.70 15.34
N GLY A 52 19.77 -45.36 14.58
CA GLY A 52 18.92 -46.46 15.09
C GLY A 52 17.50 -46.02 15.48
N ALA A 53 17.06 -44.82 15.12
CA ALA A 53 15.71 -44.33 15.40
C ALA A 53 15.15 -43.52 14.24
N MET A 54 13.82 -43.48 14.13
CA MET A 54 13.12 -42.64 13.14
C MET A 54 11.91 -41.94 13.74
N GLU A 55 11.59 -40.78 13.15
CA GLU A 55 10.36 -40.05 13.44
C GLU A 55 9.23 -40.57 12.53
N ALA A 56 8.13 -41.00 13.13
CA ALA A 56 6.92 -41.42 12.44
C ALA A 56 5.71 -40.61 12.94
N ARG A 57 4.58 -40.75 12.27
CA ARG A 57 3.29 -40.27 12.76
C ARG A 57 2.46 -41.45 13.22
N ASP A 58 1.78 -41.31 14.35
CA ASP A 58 0.79 -42.29 14.77
C ASP A 58 -0.48 -42.21 13.89
N GLU A 59 -1.40 -43.13 14.15
CA GLU A 59 -2.68 -43.26 13.46
C GLU A 59 -3.59 -42.01 13.59
N HIS A 60 -3.31 -41.12 14.55
CA HIS A 60 -4.02 -39.87 14.79
C HIS A 60 -3.26 -38.63 14.28
N GLY A 61 -2.09 -38.83 13.65
CA GLY A 61 -1.28 -37.76 13.07
C GLY A 61 -0.29 -37.08 14.03
N PHE A 62 -0.17 -37.54 15.28
CA PHE A 62 0.81 -37.03 16.24
C PHE A 62 2.20 -37.64 16.01
N GLN A 63 3.25 -36.89 16.36
CA GLN A 63 4.63 -37.36 16.27
C GLN A 63 4.87 -38.54 17.22
N ARG A 64 5.30 -39.68 16.65
CA ARG A 64 5.69 -40.88 17.39
C ARG A 64 7.10 -41.29 16.98
N MET A 65 7.97 -41.50 17.96
CA MET A 65 9.31 -42.02 17.72
C MET A 65 9.29 -43.55 17.66
N ILE A 66 10.00 -44.11 16.68
CA ILE A 66 10.25 -45.55 16.57
C ILE A 66 11.74 -45.81 16.87
N ARG A 67 12.02 -46.68 17.85
CA ARG A 67 13.37 -46.98 18.36
C ARG A 67 13.82 -48.38 17.93
N ASN A 68 14.07 -48.55 16.64
CA ASN A 68 14.48 -49.85 16.06
C ASN A 68 15.83 -50.35 16.60
N GLY A 69 16.75 -49.44 16.90
CA GLY A 69 18.10 -49.73 17.39
C GLY A 69 19.01 -50.43 16.36
N LEU A 70 20.30 -50.31 16.60
CA LEU A 70 21.36 -50.99 15.84
C LEU A 70 21.79 -52.27 16.57
N SER A 71 22.23 -53.27 15.80
CA SER A 71 22.91 -54.45 16.38
C SER A 71 24.28 -54.06 16.94
N ALA A 72 24.79 -54.79 17.93
CA ALA A 72 26.08 -54.49 18.56
C ALA A 72 27.25 -54.40 17.56
N ALA A 73 27.27 -55.27 16.54
CA ALA A 73 28.28 -55.23 15.48
C ALA A 73 28.17 -53.95 14.63
N ARG A 74 26.94 -53.56 14.24
CA ARG A 74 26.72 -52.35 13.44
C ARG A 74 26.98 -51.08 14.25
N LEU A 75 26.61 -51.05 15.53
CA LEU A 75 26.86 -49.92 16.42
C LEU A 75 28.36 -49.62 16.50
N LYS A 76 29.18 -50.63 16.82
CA LYS A 76 30.63 -50.49 16.91
C LYS A 76 31.27 -50.09 15.57
N GLU A 77 30.75 -50.63 14.46
CA GLU A 77 31.20 -50.25 13.12
C GLU A 77 30.92 -48.77 12.82
N VAL A 78 29.68 -48.31 13.07
CA VAL A 78 29.26 -46.92 12.83
C VAL A 78 30.04 -45.97 13.72
N GLU A 79 30.12 -46.23 15.02
CA GLU A 79 30.88 -45.41 15.97
C GLU A 79 32.35 -45.27 15.54
N GLY A 80 33.04 -46.40 15.32
CA GLY A 80 34.45 -46.40 14.97
C GLY A 80 34.74 -45.70 13.64
N LYS A 81 33.91 -45.95 12.61
CA LYS A 81 34.10 -45.33 11.29
C LYS A 81 33.77 -43.85 11.30
N VAL A 82 32.69 -43.42 11.97
CA VAL A 82 32.35 -41.99 12.09
C VAL A 82 33.47 -41.24 12.79
N LEU A 83 33.94 -41.73 13.95
CA LEU A 83 35.02 -41.09 14.69
C LEU A 83 36.33 -41.03 13.89
N ALA A 84 36.68 -42.11 13.17
CA ALA A 84 37.86 -42.13 12.31
C ALA A 84 37.75 -41.11 11.17
N LEU A 85 36.61 -41.07 10.46
CA LEU A 85 36.40 -40.11 9.37
C LEU A 85 36.38 -38.66 9.86
N CYS A 86 35.76 -38.39 11.00
CA CYS A 86 35.75 -37.05 11.61
C CYS A 86 37.15 -36.58 12.04
N ARG A 87 38.07 -37.50 12.36
CA ARG A 87 39.46 -37.18 12.68
C ARG A 87 40.34 -37.04 11.43
N ASP A 88 40.18 -37.95 10.47
CA ASP A 88 41.14 -38.14 9.37
C ASP A 88 40.73 -37.42 8.06
N MET A 89 39.44 -37.12 7.91
CA MET A 89 38.88 -36.52 6.69
C MET A 89 38.23 -35.15 6.91
N VAL A 90 38.06 -34.71 8.16
CA VAL A 90 37.54 -33.38 8.47
C VAL A 90 38.67 -32.47 8.93
N ASP A 91 38.69 -31.24 8.40
CA ASP A 91 39.69 -30.24 8.72
C ASP A 91 39.03 -28.87 9.01
N PRO A 92 39.27 -28.23 10.17
CA PRO A 92 39.88 -28.82 11.37
C PRO A 92 39.10 -30.06 11.85
N PRO A 93 39.71 -31.01 12.58
CA PRO A 93 39.00 -32.23 13.00
C PRO A 93 37.86 -31.93 13.97
N VAL A 94 36.78 -32.72 13.90
CA VAL A 94 35.63 -32.65 14.82
C VAL A 94 35.60 -33.90 15.68
N VAL A 95 35.37 -33.75 16.98
CA VAL A 95 35.24 -34.89 17.90
C VAL A 95 33.84 -34.86 18.52
N PRO A 96 32.87 -35.60 17.97
CA PRO A 96 31.55 -35.70 18.57
C PRO A 96 31.60 -36.50 19.88
N ILE A 97 30.78 -36.14 20.85
CA ILE A 97 30.57 -36.93 22.06
C ILE A 97 29.58 -38.05 21.71
N VAL A 98 29.88 -39.27 22.11
CA VAL A 98 29.07 -40.44 21.79
C VAL A 98 28.35 -40.93 23.04
N GLU A 99 27.05 -41.13 22.93
CA GLU A 99 26.24 -41.77 23.97
C GLU A 99 25.40 -42.91 23.40
N GLU A 100 25.24 -43.97 24.18
CA GLU A 100 24.40 -45.12 23.85
C GLU A 100 23.09 -45.08 24.66
N VAL A 101 21.96 -45.25 23.98
CA VAL A 101 20.63 -45.25 24.59
C VAL A 101 19.94 -46.60 24.30
N PRO A 102 19.19 -47.20 25.25
CA PRO A 102 18.42 -48.41 24.99
C PRO A 102 17.36 -48.21 23.90
N ALA A 103 17.25 -49.19 23.00
CA ALA A 103 16.17 -49.30 22.01
C ALA A 103 14.94 -50.02 22.59
N ASP A 104 13.86 -50.13 21.82
CA ASP A 104 12.66 -50.88 22.24
C ASP A 104 12.96 -52.39 22.35
N GLU A 105 13.86 -52.90 21.50
CA GLU A 105 14.40 -54.25 21.61
C GLU A 105 15.59 -54.29 22.60
N PRO A 106 15.56 -55.14 23.65
CA PRO A 106 16.59 -55.18 24.70
C PRO A 106 18.02 -55.45 24.19
N ALA A 107 18.16 -56.16 23.07
CA ALA A 107 19.45 -56.54 22.48
C ALA A 107 20.02 -55.47 21.52
N ARG A 108 19.31 -54.36 21.32
CA ARG A 108 19.71 -53.28 20.42
C ARG A 108 19.92 -51.97 21.18
N ARG A 109 20.70 -51.08 20.58
CA ARG A 109 21.05 -49.78 21.15
C ARG A 109 20.99 -48.71 20.07
N ILE A 110 20.66 -47.49 20.48
CA ILE A 110 20.67 -46.28 19.67
C ILE A 110 21.98 -45.55 19.96
N LEU A 111 22.65 -45.10 18.91
CA LEU A 111 23.88 -44.33 19.01
C LEU A 111 23.58 -42.85 18.79
N VAL A 112 23.94 -42.00 19.75
CA VAL A 112 23.72 -40.56 19.67
C VAL A 112 25.07 -39.86 19.59
N PHE A 113 25.32 -39.19 18.47
CA PHE A 113 26.45 -38.27 18.33
C PHE A 113 26.01 -36.87 18.73
N ILE A 114 26.52 -36.37 19.86
CA ILE A 114 26.33 -35.01 20.33
C ILE A 114 27.45 -34.16 19.74
N VAL A 115 27.08 -33.17 18.93
CA VAL A 115 28.01 -32.34 18.19
C VAL A 115 27.91 -30.92 18.70
N PRO A 116 28.83 -30.45 19.55
CA PRO A 116 28.85 -29.06 19.98
C PRO A 116 29.26 -28.14 18.82
N ALA A 117 28.75 -26.91 18.83
CA ALA A 117 29.23 -25.87 17.92
C ALA A 117 30.73 -25.63 18.12
N SER A 118 31.47 -25.56 17.02
CA SER A 118 32.91 -25.34 17.03
C SER A 118 33.26 -23.92 16.57
N PRO A 119 34.36 -23.32 17.06
CA PRO A 119 34.82 -22.02 16.57
C PRO A 119 35.37 -22.04 15.13
N GLY A 120 35.76 -23.22 14.61
CA GLY A 120 36.34 -23.36 13.27
C GLY A 120 35.31 -23.54 12.15
N ALA A 121 35.73 -23.26 10.90
CA ALA A 121 34.99 -23.67 9.71
C ALA A 121 35.52 -25.03 9.24
N HIS A 122 34.70 -26.07 9.39
CA HIS A 122 35.05 -27.46 9.12
C HIS A 122 34.69 -27.87 7.69
N GLN A 123 35.66 -28.37 6.96
CA GLN A 123 35.49 -29.00 5.65
C GLN A 123 35.64 -30.51 5.75
N LEU A 124 34.84 -31.24 4.97
CA LEU A 124 34.98 -32.67 4.76
C LEU A 124 35.70 -32.94 3.43
N ARG A 125 36.82 -33.64 3.49
CA ARG A 125 37.54 -34.13 2.31
C ARG A 125 36.79 -35.33 1.73
N THR A 126 36.39 -35.23 0.47
CA THR A 126 35.76 -36.31 -0.29
C THR A 126 36.61 -36.67 -1.51
N ALA A 127 36.24 -37.72 -2.24
CA ALA A 127 36.92 -38.10 -3.49
C ALA A 127 36.93 -36.99 -4.55
N HIS A 128 35.98 -36.03 -4.47
CA HIS A 128 35.82 -34.93 -5.41
C HIS A 128 36.29 -33.58 -4.85
N GLY A 129 37.15 -33.61 -3.81
CA GLY A 129 37.68 -32.42 -3.15
C GLY A 129 37.07 -32.15 -1.78
N SER A 130 37.53 -31.08 -1.13
CA SER A 130 37.05 -30.66 0.18
C SER A 130 35.81 -29.77 0.07
N LYS A 131 34.80 -30.06 0.89
CA LYS A 131 33.51 -29.37 0.86
C LYS A 131 33.07 -28.96 2.26
N TYR A 132 32.43 -27.82 2.36
CA TYR A 132 31.81 -27.34 3.60
C TYR A 132 30.34 -27.71 3.59
N TRP A 133 29.83 -28.15 4.74
CA TRP A 133 28.44 -28.52 4.91
C TRP A 133 27.82 -27.69 6.01
N VAL A 134 26.57 -27.27 5.83
CA VAL A 134 25.80 -26.51 6.82
C VAL A 134 24.40 -27.09 6.94
N ARG A 135 23.82 -26.95 8.13
CA ARG A 135 22.43 -27.34 8.38
C ARG A 135 21.55 -26.12 8.09
N MET A 136 20.56 -26.30 7.23
CA MET A 136 19.55 -25.29 6.94
C MET A 136 18.18 -25.96 7.08
N SER A 137 17.43 -25.57 8.11
CA SER A 137 16.20 -26.27 8.45
C SER A 137 16.43 -27.77 8.63
N ARG A 138 15.72 -28.62 7.87
CA ARG A 138 15.83 -30.08 7.93
C ARG A 138 16.93 -30.67 7.05
N ASN A 139 17.61 -29.86 6.26
CA ASN A 139 18.50 -30.35 5.22
C ASN A 139 19.96 -30.00 5.51
N THR A 140 20.85 -30.97 5.28
CA THR A 140 22.29 -30.72 5.23
C THR A 140 22.65 -30.35 3.79
N VAL A 141 23.11 -29.12 3.59
CA VAL A 141 23.38 -28.53 2.27
C VAL A 141 24.86 -28.19 2.15
N GLU A 142 25.41 -28.34 0.94
CA GLU A 142 26.78 -27.91 0.65
C GLU A 142 26.86 -26.37 0.68
N ALA A 143 27.73 -25.83 1.53
CA ALA A 143 27.97 -24.40 1.56
C ALA A 143 28.79 -23.98 0.34
N ARG A 144 28.13 -23.33 -0.61
CA ARG A 144 28.74 -22.73 -1.82
C ARG A 144 28.44 -21.24 -1.88
N ASN A 145 29.25 -20.50 -2.64
CA ASN A 145 29.05 -19.09 -2.95
C ASN A 145 28.78 -18.25 -1.68
N GLY A 146 27.64 -17.56 -1.60
CA GLY A 146 27.26 -16.71 -0.47
C GLY A 146 27.17 -17.45 0.87
N ILE A 147 26.70 -18.71 0.87
CA ILE A 147 26.57 -19.52 2.09
C ILE A 147 27.96 -19.82 2.68
N LEU A 148 28.92 -20.17 1.83
CA LEU A 148 30.31 -20.43 2.27
C LEU A 148 30.97 -19.16 2.82
N ARG A 149 30.78 -18.03 2.14
CA ARG A 149 31.33 -16.75 2.59
C ARG A 149 30.75 -16.35 3.95
N GLU A 150 29.44 -16.50 4.14
CA GLU A 150 28.79 -16.21 5.42
C GLU A 150 29.31 -17.13 6.53
N LEU A 151 29.49 -18.43 6.25
CA LEU A 151 30.11 -19.35 7.19
C LEU A 151 31.51 -18.88 7.63
N PHE A 152 32.37 -18.49 6.68
CA PHE A 152 33.71 -17.97 7.00
C PHE A 152 33.69 -16.68 7.81
N VAL A 153 32.74 -15.78 7.53
CA VAL A 153 32.57 -14.56 8.32
C VAL A 153 32.14 -14.91 9.76
N ARG A 154 31.18 -15.82 9.93
CA ARG A 154 30.72 -16.27 11.27
C ARG A 154 31.82 -16.94 12.08
N LYS A 155 32.61 -17.80 11.43
CA LYS A 155 33.75 -18.50 12.05
C LYS A 155 35.01 -17.63 12.16
N ARG A 156 34.92 -16.32 11.84
CA ARG A 156 36.01 -15.34 11.91
C ARG A 156 37.25 -15.72 11.09
N VAL A 157 37.06 -16.56 10.07
CA VAL A 157 38.08 -16.88 9.07
C VAL A 157 38.24 -15.72 8.09
N LEU A 158 37.14 -15.01 7.82
CA LEU A 158 37.09 -13.88 6.90
C LEU A 158 36.49 -12.67 7.60
N GLU A 159 37.10 -11.50 7.44
CA GLU A 159 36.52 -10.24 7.92
C GLU A 159 35.22 -9.92 7.13
N PRO A 160 34.17 -9.34 7.74
CA PRO A 160 33.00 -8.85 7.00
C PRO A 160 33.41 -7.95 5.82
N TRP A 161 32.69 -8.08 4.70
CA TRP A 161 33.11 -7.47 3.43
C TRP A 161 33.29 -5.96 3.53
N ASP A 162 32.38 -5.26 4.21
CA ASP A 162 32.43 -3.80 4.37
C ASP A 162 33.71 -3.35 5.07
N ARG A 163 34.24 -4.17 5.98
CA ARG A 163 35.44 -3.89 6.76
C ARG A 163 36.73 -4.27 6.03
N ARG A 164 36.72 -4.99 4.91
CA ARG A 164 37.96 -5.39 4.21
C ARG A 164 38.65 -4.19 3.55
N MET A 165 39.99 -4.22 3.49
CA MET A 165 40.77 -3.29 2.68
C MET A 165 40.55 -3.56 1.19
N ASN A 166 40.41 -2.49 0.39
CA ASN A 166 40.34 -2.60 -1.05
C ASN A 166 41.75 -2.46 -1.65
N ALA A 167 42.24 -3.53 -2.29
CA ALA A 167 43.58 -3.55 -2.85
C ALA A 167 43.78 -2.58 -4.03
N ALA A 168 42.70 -2.23 -4.75
CA ALA A 168 42.77 -1.35 -5.91
C ALA A 168 42.67 0.14 -5.55
N ALA A 169 42.21 0.49 -4.35
CA ALA A 169 41.98 1.87 -3.94
C ALA A 169 43.18 2.48 -3.20
N THR A 170 43.30 3.81 -3.27
CA THR A 170 44.25 4.61 -2.48
C THR A 170 43.50 5.69 -1.70
N THR A 171 44.19 6.41 -0.82
CA THR A 171 43.61 7.54 -0.08
C THR A 171 43.13 8.67 -0.99
N GLU A 172 43.62 8.77 -2.23
CA GLU A 172 43.18 9.77 -3.22
C GLU A 172 41.75 9.53 -3.72
N ASP A 173 41.28 8.28 -3.67
CA ASP A 173 39.92 7.91 -4.04
C ASP A 173 38.88 8.36 -3.01
N ILE A 174 39.31 8.81 -1.82
CA ILE A 174 38.43 9.39 -0.80
C ILE A 174 38.19 10.87 -1.12
N ASP A 175 36.92 11.26 -1.12
CA ASP A 175 36.49 12.64 -1.12
C ASP A 175 36.62 13.22 0.30
N LEU A 176 37.68 14.01 0.48
CA LEU A 176 37.99 14.64 1.76
C LEU A 176 36.94 15.67 2.19
N LEU A 177 36.25 16.30 1.23
CA LEU A 177 35.19 17.26 1.53
C LEU A 177 33.96 16.52 2.05
N ALA A 178 33.54 15.46 1.35
CA ALA A 178 32.45 14.60 1.80
C ALA A 178 32.76 13.97 3.16
N LEU A 179 33.99 13.47 3.37
CA LEU A 179 34.42 12.96 4.67
C LEU A 179 34.23 13.99 5.78
N ARG A 180 34.75 15.21 5.58
CA ARG A 180 34.64 16.30 6.56
C ARG A 180 33.18 16.65 6.86
N GLU A 181 32.37 16.85 5.83
CA GLU A 181 30.95 17.21 5.97
C GLU A 181 30.16 16.15 6.76
N HIS A 182 30.37 14.88 6.44
CA HIS A 182 29.70 13.77 7.15
C HIS A 182 30.17 13.68 8.61
N LEU A 183 31.48 13.79 8.87
CA LEU A 183 32.02 13.79 10.23
C LEU A 183 31.49 14.97 11.06
N GLN A 184 31.35 16.16 10.47
CA GLN A 184 30.75 17.32 11.14
C GLN A 184 29.28 17.07 11.49
N ARG A 185 28.49 16.55 10.55
CA ARG A 185 27.07 16.19 10.79
C ARG A 185 26.92 15.16 11.91
N MET A 186 27.83 14.20 12.00
CA MET A 186 27.85 13.18 13.05
C MET A 186 28.45 13.68 14.38
N LYS A 187 28.92 14.94 14.43
CA LYS A 187 29.65 15.54 15.57
C LYS A 187 30.92 14.75 15.96
N MET A 188 31.62 14.25 14.95
CA MET A 188 32.86 13.45 15.08
C MET A 188 34.07 14.17 14.49
N TRP A 189 33.87 15.38 13.96
CA TRP A 189 34.94 16.23 13.47
C TRP A 189 35.58 17.03 14.61
N ASN A 190 36.90 16.94 14.71
CA ASN A 190 37.75 17.76 15.58
C ASN A 190 38.56 18.72 14.70
N GLU A 191 38.41 20.03 14.96
CA GLU A 191 39.08 21.12 14.25
C GLU A 191 40.60 21.19 14.50
N GLU A 192 41.07 20.63 15.61
CA GLU A 192 42.49 20.57 15.98
C GLU A 192 43.24 19.43 15.27
N ARG A 193 42.52 18.53 14.57
CA ARG A 193 43.11 17.41 13.83
C ARG A 193 43.19 17.70 12.34
N SER A 194 44.25 17.21 11.72
CA SER A 194 44.36 17.20 10.27
C SER A 194 43.41 16.16 9.67
N VAL A 195 43.06 16.33 8.39
CA VAL A 195 42.23 15.33 7.67
C VAL A 195 42.98 14.00 7.58
N ASP A 196 44.30 14.03 7.40
CA ASP A 196 45.15 12.84 7.27
C ASP A 196 45.16 11.98 8.54
N ASP A 197 44.96 12.59 9.71
CA ASP A 197 44.81 11.85 10.98
C ASP A 197 43.58 10.92 10.95
N TYR A 198 42.53 11.27 10.20
CA TYR A 198 41.35 10.40 10.06
C TYR A 198 41.59 9.23 9.10
N LEU A 199 42.58 9.34 8.22
CA LEU A 199 42.98 8.31 7.25
C LEU A 199 44.11 7.42 7.80
N SER A 200 44.65 7.73 8.98
CA SER A 200 45.63 6.88 9.65
C SER A 200 45.04 5.49 9.94
N PRO A 201 45.82 4.41 9.76
CA PRO A 201 45.37 3.05 10.05
C PRO A 201 45.31 2.75 11.56
N GLU A 202 45.74 3.67 12.41
CA GLU A 202 45.64 3.58 13.87
C GLU A 202 44.41 4.32 14.41
N PHE A 203 43.90 5.32 13.68
CA PHE A 203 42.79 6.14 14.13
C PHE A 203 41.44 5.46 13.93
N GLN A 204 40.70 5.29 15.02
CA GLN A 204 39.34 4.78 15.01
C GLN A 204 38.35 5.88 15.37
N LEU A 205 37.33 6.03 14.52
CA LEU A 205 36.19 6.90 14.78
C LEU A 205 35.32 6.39 15.94
N SER A 206 35.33 5.08 16.19
CA SER A 206 34.51 4.40 17.19
C SER A 206 35.10 3.02 17.52
N PRO A 207 34.98 2.51 18.76
CA PRO A 207 35.38 1.14 19.08
C PRO A 207 34.68 0.05 18.25
N PHE A 208 33.52 0.38 17.66
CA PHE A 208 32.70 -0.56 16.89
C PHE A 208 33.04 -0.59 15.40
N VAL A 209 33.86 0.35 14.91
CA VAL A 209 34.18 0.50 13.50
C VAL A 209 35.71 0.51 13.34
N PRO A 210 36.28 -0.29 12.43
CA PRO A 210 37.72 -0.27 12.21
C PRO A 210 38.15 1.09 11.61
N PRO A 211 39.46 1.39 11.63
CA PRO A 211 40.02 2.57 10.97
C PRO A 211 39.60 2.67 9.50
N LEU A 212 39.42 3.89 8.97
CA LEU A 212 38.95 4.09 7.58
C LEU A 212 39.88 3.44 6.55
N CYS A 213 41.18 3.45 6.83
CA CYS A 213 42.21 2.82 6.02
C CYS A 213 42.93 1.73 6.84
N GLY A 214 43.52 0.76 6.16
CA GLY A 214 44.48 -0.16 6.75
C GLY A 214 45.81 -0.09 6.00
N ARG A 215 46.86 -0.63 6.61
CA ARG A 215 48.18 -0.71 6.00
C ARG A 215 48.32 -2.06 5.29
N GLU A 216 48.53 -2.03 3.98
CA GLU A 216 48.78 -3.24 3.18
C GLU A 216 50.12 -3.86 3.62
N PRO A 217 50.16 -5.14 4.06
CA PRO A 217 51.36 -5.71 4.67
C PRO A 217 52.61 -5.73 3.78
N LEU A 218 52.42 -5.94 2.47
CA LEU A 218 53.54 -6.11 1.53
C LEU A 218 54.12 -4.79 1.04
N THR A 219 53.27 -3.80 0.74
CA THR A 219 53.67 -2.52 0.14
C THR A 219 53.81 -1.41 1.18
N GLY A 220 53.22 -1.58 2.37
CA GLY A 220 53.09 -0.53 3.37
C GLY A 220 52.12 0.58 2.98
N MET A 221 51.44 0.48 1.83
CA MET A 221 50.51 1.50 1.35
C MET A 221 49.25 1.55 2.21
N LEU A 222 48.71 2.76 2.38
CA LEU A 222 47.40 2.95 2.99
C LEU A 222 46.31 2.61 1.98
N ARG A 223 45.46 1.66 2.36
CA ARG A 223 44.33 1.18 1.56
C ARG A 223 43.02 1.49 2.28
N PRO A 224 42.11 2.27 1.68
CA PRO A 224 40.77 2.43 2.22
C PRO A 224 40.04 1.11 2.37
N ARG A 225 39.21 0.99 3.41
CA ARG A 225 38.28 -0.12 3.56
C ARG A 225 37.02 0.10 2.72
N ASN A 226 36.34 -0.98 2.36
CA ASN A 226 35.18 -0.91 1.45
C ASN A 226 34.08 0.03 1.97
N PHE A 227 33.78 0.02 3.27
CA PHE A 227 32.78 0.93 3.85
C PHE A 227 33.19 2.41 3.73
N ALA A 228 34.49 2.71 3.83
CA ALA A 228 35.00 4.07 3.69
C ALA A 228 34.85 4.56 2.25
N LEU A 229 35.11 3.69 1.26
CA LEU A 229 34.86 3.98 -0.15
C LEU A 229 33.36 4.14 -0.46
N LEU A 230 32.49 3.35 0.15
CA LEU A 230 31.04 3.49 -0.07
C LEU A 230 30.47 4.77 0.53
N LEU A 231 30.99 5.23 1.67
CA LEU A 231 30.51 6.44 2.35
C LEU A 231 31.14 7.72 1.82
N PHE A 232 32.45 7.68 1.55
CA PHE A 232 33.27 8.87 1.31
C PHE A 232 34.08 8.76 0.01
N GLY A 233 33.93 7.71 -0.78
CA GLY A 233 34.63 7.58 -2.06
C GLY A 233 34.09 8.55 -3.10
N ARG A 234 34.98 9.11 -3.93
CA ARG A 234 34.62 9.99 -5.05
C ARG A 234 33.75 9.28 -6.09
N GLU A 235 34.11 8.03 -6.39
CA GLU A 235 33.40 7.20 -7.37
C GLU A 235 33.34 5.74 -6.90
N PRO A 236 32.39 5.39 -5.99
CA PRO A 236 32.31 4.03 -5.45
C PRO A 236 32.08 2.95 -6.53
N THR A 237 31.45 3.33 -7.65
CA THR A 237 31.18 2.45 -8.80
C THR A 237 32.45 1.99 -9.52
N LYS A 238 33.59 2.69 -9.37
CA LYS A 238 34.89 2.25 -9.88
C LYS A 238 35.35 0.94 -9.22
N PHE A 239 35.04 0.76 -7.94
CA PHE A 239 35.44 -0.41 -7.15
C PHE A 239 34.32 -1.43 -7.02
N PHE A 240 33.06 -0.96 -7.05
CA PHE A 240 31.88 -1.77 -6.85
C PHE A 240 30.85 -1.39 -7.94
N PRO A 241 30.90 -2.00 -9.15
CA PRO A 241 30.08 -1.53 -10.28
C PRO A 241 28.57 -1.53 -9.98
N GLY A 242 28.09 -2.48 -9.17
CA GLY A 242 26.71 -2.54 -8.69
C GLY A 242 26.33 -1.57 -7.56
N ALA A 243 27.27 -0.79 -7.00
CA ALA A 243 27.02 0.14 -5.90
C ALA A 243 26.39 1.46 -6.37
N HIS A 244 25.30 1.35 -7.12
CA HIS A 244 24.45 2.44 -7.52
C HIS A 244 22.98 2.05 -7.35
N SER A 245 22.11 3.04 -7.37
CA SER A 245 20.67 2.85 -7.28
C SER A 245 19.98 3.26 -8.57
N VAL A 246 18.90 2.58 -8.93
CA VAL A 246 18.08 2.89 -10.10
C VAL A 246 16.67 3.17 -9.61
N PHE A 247 16.20 4.39 -9.83
CA PHE A 247 14.82 4.79 -9.59
C PHE A 247 14.06 4.76 -10.91
N SER A 248 12.85 4.18 -10.91
CA SER A 248 12.00 4.11 -12.10
C SER A 248 10.55 4.39 -11.76
N ILE A 249 9.87 5.19 -12.59
CA ILE A 249 8.44 5.48 -12.46
C ILE A 249 7.71 4.87 -13.64
N TYR A 250 6.67 4.09 -13.36
CA TYR A 250 5.72 3.56 -14.31
C TYR A 250 4.33 4.14 -14.00
N PRO A 251 3.69 4.85 -14.95
CA PRO A 251 2.33 5.36 -14.77
C PRO A 251 1.28 4.26 -14.56
N GLY A 252 1.55 3.05 -15.03
CA GLY A 252 0.67 1.88 -14.92
C GLY A 252 0.87 1.04 -13.66
N VAL A 253 0.42 -0.21 -13.72
CA VAL A 253 0.60 -1.24 -12.68
C VAL A 253 1.63 -2.30 -13.05
N ASP A 254 2.10 -2.29 -14.29
CA ASP A 254 3.06 -3.22 -14.85
C ASP A 254 4.19 -2.50 -15.61
N ARG A 255 5.19 -3.30 -16.02
CA ARG A 255 6.38 -2.84 -16.75
C ARG A 255 6.19 -2.80 -18.26
N THR A 256 5.00 -3.12 -18.77
CA THR A 256 4.70 -3.16 -20.22
C THR A 256 4.32 -1.80 -20.79
N GLU A 257 4.12 -0.81 -19.92
CA GLU A 257 3.87 0.59 -20.28
C GLU A 257 4.93 1.15 -21.24
N GLN A 258 4.48 1.90 -22.25
CA GLN A 258 5.33 2.45 -23.31
C GLN A 258 6.29 3.54 -22.82
N TYR A 259 5.98 4.18 -21.68
CA TYR A 259 6.74 5.28 -21.12
C TYR A 259 7.12 4.96 -19.66
N SER A 260 8.41 5.07 -19.37
CA SER A 260 8.95 4.99 -18.01
C SER A 260 10.03 6.04 -17.81
N GLU A 261 9.97 6.76 -16.71
CA GLU A 261 11.08 7.62 -16.30
C GLU A 261 12.10 6.79 -15.53
N LYS A 262 13.39 6.96 -15.84
CA LYS A 262 14.46 6.20 -15.20
C LYS A 262 15.61 7.12 -14.83
N VAL A 263 15.98 7.12 -13.56
CA VAL A 263 17.08 7.90 -13.02
C VAL A 263 18.09 6.95 -12.39
N MET A 264 19.34 7.01 -12.87
CA MET A 264 20.47 6.36 -12.22
C MET A 264 21.03 7.30 -11.15
N ILE A 265 21.25 6.77 -9.95
CA ILE A 265 21.75 7.50 -8.79
C ILE A 265 23.06 6.82 -8.36
N SER A 266 24.17 7.48 -8.68
CA SER A 266 25.53 7.11 -8.28
C SER A 266 26.03 8.02 -7.15
N GLY A 267 27.26 7.82 -6.68
CA GLY A 267 27.87 8.56 -5.57
C GLY A 267 27.87 7.77 -4.27
N GLY A 268 28.15 8.45 -3.16
CA GLY A 268 28.23 7.81 -1.84
C GLY A 268 26.87 7.25 -1.41
N VAL A 269 26.85 6.14 -0.67
CA VAL A 269 25.59 5.45 -0.29
C VAL A 269 24.63 6.32 0.53
N VAL A 270 25.15 7.33 1.25
CA VAL A 270 24.34 8.33 1.97
C VAL A 270 23.62 9.27 1.01
N GLU A 271 24.30 9.71 -0.05
CA GLU A 271 23.73 10.56 -1.08
C GLU A 271 22.67 9.81 -1.88
N GLN A 272 22.97 8.55 -2.22
CA GLN A 272 21.99 7.67 -2.88
C GLN A 272 20.73 7.51 -2.04
N ALA A 273 20.87 7.27 -0.72
CA ALA A 273 19.74 7.15 0.19
C ALA A 273 18.90 8.43 0.24
N ARG A 274 19.55 9.60 0.44
CA ARG A 274 18.86 10.90 0.50
C ARG A 274 18.10 11.20 -0.79
N LYS A 275 18.76 11.05 -1.94
CA LYS A 275 18.14 11.32 -3.24
C LYS A 275 16.96 10.38 -3.53
N LEU A 276 17.07 9.10 -3.17
CA LEU A 276 15.95 8.16 -3.28
C LEU A 276 14.78 8.57 -2.38
N ILE A 277 15.05 8.96 -1.13
CA ILE A 277 14.04 9.42 -0.18
C ILE A 277 13.34 10.67 -0.72
N ASP A 278 14.07 11.63 -1.26
CA ASP A 278 13.51 12.87 -1.81
C ASP A 278 12.61 12.59 -3.04
N LEU A 279 13.06 11.70 -3.95
CA LEU A 279 12.27 11.28 -5.11
C LEU A 279 11.00 10.52 -4.68
N LEU A 280 11.11 9.60 -3.73
CA LEU A 280 9.96 8.86 -3.20
C LEU A 280 8.99 9.76 -2.44
N ASN A 281 9.48 10.76 -1.71
CA ASN A 281 8.65 11.75 -1.05
C ASN A 281 7.88 12.59 -2.07
N THR A 282 8.48 12.90 -3.23
CA THR A 282 7.77 13.58 -4.32
C THR A 282 6.61 12.72 -4.83
N GLU A 283 6.83 11.42 -5.01
CA GLU A 283 5.79 10.45 -5.39
C GLU A 283 4.77 10.12 -4.28
N ALA A 284 5.09 10.46 -3.03
CA ALA A 284 4.24 10.19 -1.87
C ALA A 284 3.08 11.20 -1.72
N TYR A 285 3.13 12.34 -2.41
CA TYR A 285 2.09 13.37 -2.35
C TYR A 285 1.29 13.43 -3.65
N VAL A 286 -0.05 13.52 -3.55
CA VAL A 286 -0.92 13.51 -4.75
C VAL A 286 -1.54 14.87 -5.07
N ALA A 287 -1.96 15.66 -4.09
CA ALA A 287 -2.46 17.02 -4.28
C ALA A 287 -2.86 17.65 -2.94
N ILE A 288 -2.75 18.98 -2.87
CA ILE A 288 -3.39 19.81 -1.85
C ILE A 288 -4.84 20.01 -2.30
N ASP A 289 -5.81 19.64 -1.46
CA ASP A 289 -7.18 20.13 -1.67
C ASP A 289 -7.18 21.64 -1.39
N LYS A 290 -7.27 22.45 -2.45
CA LYS A 290 -7.27 23.92 -2.33
C LYS A 290 -8.60 24.45 -1.78
N ALA A 291 -9.66 23.65 -1.77
CA ALA A 291 -10.98 24.04 -1.27
C ALA A 291 -11.09 23.80 0.24
N ASP A 292 -10.42 22.76 0.76
CA ASP A 292 -10.39 22.43 2.18
C ASP A 292 -8.97 22.56 2.76
N ARG A 293 -8.61 23.78 3.19
CA ARG A 293 -7.33 24.06 3.88
C ARG A 293 -7.19 23.35 5.24
N THR A 294 -8.23 22.67 5.72
CA THR A 294 -8.23 21.93 6.99
C THR A 294 -8.07 20.42 6.82
N ALA A 295 -8.18 19.89 5.59
CA ALA A 295 -7.90 18.50 5.30
C ALA A 295 -6.37 18.25 5.27
N PRO A 296 -5.83 17.31 6.07
CA PRO A 296 -4.41 16.97 6.01
C PRO A 296 -4.06 16.45 4.61
N ASN A 297 -2.86 16.80 4.11
CA ASN A 297 -2.34 16.29 2.85
C ASN A 297 -2.55 14.77 2.77
N LEU A 298 -3.28 14.30 1.76
CA LEU A 298 -3.53 12.87 1.56
C LEU A 298 -2.23 12.18 1.14
N LEU A 299 -1.52 11.62 2.10
CA LEU A 299 -0.30 10.83 1.89
C LEU A 299 -0.63 9.55 1.12
N LYS A 300 0.12 9.27 0.05
CA LYS A 300 0.07 8.00 -0.69
C LYS A 300 0.80 6.88 0.02
N TYR A 301 1.88 7.26 0.68
CA TYR A 301 2.72 6.39 1.48
C TYR A 301 3.23 7.17 2.70
N PRO A 302 3.40 6.53 3.86
CA PRO A 302 4.04 7.15 5.01
C PRO A 302 5.52 7.43 4.70
N GLN A 303 5.95 8.68 4.83
CA GLN A 303 7.36 9.06 4.58
C GLN A 303 8.34 8.25 5.43
N ARG A 304 7.95 7.93 6.68
CA ARG A 304 8.75 7.13 7.59
C ARG A 304 8.96 5.71 7.07
N ALA A 305 7.92 5.08 6.51
CA ALA A 305 8.02 3.75 5.91
C ALA A 305 8.96 3.76 4.70
N LEU A 306 8.84 4.78 3.84
CA LEU A 306 9.70 4.95 2.66
C LEU A 306 11.17 5.12 3.06
N GLN A 307 11.46 6.02 4.00
CA GLN A 307 12.81 6.24 4.51
C GLN A 307 13.43 4.94 5.04
N GLU A 308 12.69 4.25 5.90
CA GLU A 308 13.17 3.03 6.54
C GLU A 308 13.40 1.90 5.53
N ALA A 309 12.52 1.75 4.54
CA ALA A 309 12.66 0.75 3.50
C ALA A 309 13.88 1.03 2.58
N VAL A 310 14.14 2.28 2.21
CA VAL A 310 15.32 2.67 1.43
C VAL A 310 16.61 2.43 2.21
N VAL A 311 16.65 2.87 3.47
CA VAL A 311 17.84 2.71 4.32
C VAL A 311 18.14 1.22 4.53
N ASN A 312 17.12 0.40 4.80
CA ASN A 312 17.31 -1.04 4.91
C ASN A 312 17.83 -1.66 3.61
N ALA A 313 17.30 -1.25 2.46
CA ALA A 313 17.74 -1.74 1.16
C ALA A 313 19.19 -1.37 0.83
N ILE A 314 19.74 -0.27 1.37
CA ILE A 314 21.12 0.18 1.14
C ILE A 314 22.07 -0.43 2.18
N VAL A 315 21.71 -0.41 3.46
CA VAL A 315 22.58 -0.86 4.55
C VAL A 315 22.72 -2.38 4.57
N HIS A 316 21.65 -3.12 4.26
CA HIS A 316 21.69 -4.60 4.23
C HIS A 316 22.05 -5.18 2.86
N ARG A 317 22.31 -4.35 1.85
CA ARG A 317 22.68 -4.80 0.50
C ARG A 317 23.92 -5.69 0.53
N ASP A 318 23.92 -6.73 -0.30
CA ASP A 318 25.14 -7.45 -0.67
C ASP A 318 25.91 -6.67 -1.74
N TYR A 319 27.02 -6.03 -1.33
CA TYR A 319 27.84 -5.23 -2.23
C TYR A 319 28.85 -6.04 -3.05
N GLU A 320 28.93 -7.35 -2.83
CA GLU A 320 29.70 -8.25 -3.70
C GLU A 320 28.94 -8.59 -4.99
N VAL A 321 27.63 -8.30 -5.05
CA VAL A 321 26.77 -8.52 -6.23
C VAL A 321 26.79 -7.30 -7.15
N ASP A 322 27.00 -7.54 -8.45
CA ASP A 322 27.03 -6.51 -9.49
C ASP A 322 25.64 -6.16 -10.04
N HIS A 323 24.68 -5.93 -9.15
CA HIS A 323 23.32 -5.51 -9.50
C HIS A 323 22.90 -4.32 -8.66
N PRO A 324 22.31 -3.26 -9.24
CA PRO A 324 21.92 -2.09 -8.45
C PRO A 324 20.75 -2.36 -7.51
N THR A 325 20.63 -1.53 -6.47
CA THR A 325 19.35 -1.41 -5.76
C THR A 325 18.33 -0.78 -6.71
N ARG A 326 17.20 -1.44 -6.91
CA ARG A 326 16.14 -0.95 -7.82
C ARG A 326 14.94 -0.50 -7.01
N VAL A 327 14.55 0.76 -7.19
CA VAL A 327 13.34 1.33 -6.62
C VAL A 327 12.40 1.64 -7.77
N THR A 328 11.25 0.97 -7.80
CA THR A 328 10.24 1.14 -8.86
C THR A 328 8.95 1.65 -8.26
N ALA A 329 8.52 2.83 -8.66
CA ALA A 329 7.23 3.39 -8.30
C ALA A 329 6.21 3.05 -9.40
N PHE A 330 5.19 2.30 -9.03
CA PHE A 330 3.99 2.09 -9.85
C PHE A 330 2.88 3.03 -9.38
N SER A 331 1.81 3.09 -10.17
CA SER A 331 0.62 3.84 -9.77
C SER A 331 0.05 3.36 -8.43
N ASP A 332 0.07 2.05 -8.15
CA ASP A 332 -0.57 1.39 -7.00
C ASP A 332 0.37 0.92 -5.90
N ARG A 333 1.68 0.85 -6.13
CA ARG A 333 2.67 0.38 -5.14
C ARG A 333 4.07 0.93 -5.40
N ILE A 334 4.95 0.82 -4.42
CA ILE A 334 6.40 1.02 -4.57
C ILE A 334 7.10 -0.32 -4.30
N GLU A 335 8.00 -0.70 -5.20
CA GLU A 335 8.84 -1.88 -5.11
C GLU A 335 10.30 -1.46 -4.85
N ILE A 336 10.89 -1.94 -3.75
CA ILE A 336 12.30 -1.72 -3.41
C ILE A 336 13.00 -3.08 -3.41
N ASN A 337 13.80 -3.33 -4.45
CA ASN A 337 14.55 -4.55 -4.66
C ASN A 337 16.02 -4.34 -4.27
N SER A 338 16.47 -5.03 -3.21
CA SER A 338 17.84 -4.99 -2.73
C SER A 338 18.57 -6.30 -3.06
N PRO A 339 19.79 -6.24 -3.65
CA PRO A 339 20.62 -7.42 -3.87
C PRO A 339 21.06 -8.13 -2.59
N GLY A 340 21.08 -9.46 -2.64
CA GLY A 340 21.38 -10.36 -1.53
C GLY A 340 20.13 -10.92 -0.87
N THR A 341 20.26 -12.07 -0.20
CA THR A 341 19.16 -12.69 0.57
C THR A 341 19.27 -12.37 2.07
N LEU A 342 18.36 -12.89 2.90
CA LEU A 342 18.44 -12.74 4.36
C LEU A 342 19.66 -13.49 4.92
N PRO A 343 20.37 -12.94 5.93
CA PRO A 343 21.34 -13.71 6.69
C PRO A 343 20.68 -14.95 7.28
N SER A 344 21.35 -16.10 7.26
CA SER A 344 20.78 -17.37 7.72
C SER A 344 20.34 -17.43 9.19
N ALA A 345 20.84 -16.51 10.03
CA ALA A 345 20.41 -16.39 11.43
C ALA A 345 19.02 -15.76 11.56
N VAL A 346 18.51 -15.16 10.49
CA VAL A 346 17.24 -14.46 10.47
C VAL A 346 16.18 -15.43 9.95
N ASP A 347 15.29 -15.86 10.83
CA ASP A 347 14.13 -16.65 10.43
C ASP A 347 13.22 -15.85 9.49
N ARG A 348 12.88 -16.44 8.35
CA ARG A 348 12.06 -15.81 7.32
C ARG A 348 10.65 -15.47 7.84
N GLY A 349 10.06 -16.36 8.63
CA GLY A 349 8.71 -16.15 9.17
C GLY A 349 8.68 -14.98 10.16
N LYS A 350 9.64 -14.93 11.09
CA LYS A 350 9.81 -13.83 12.05
C LYS A 350 10.16 -12.53 11.34
N PHE A 351 10.97 -12.55 10.29
CA PHE A 351 11.30 -11.36 9.50
C PHE A 351 10.06 -10.69 8.91
N VAL A 352 9.19 -11.46 8.25
CA VAL A 352 7.96 -10.93 7.63
C VAL A 352 7.03 -10.33 8.69
N ARG A 353 7.04 -10.84 9.93
CA ARG A 353 6.26 -10.30 11.05
C ARG A 353 6.95 -9.15 11.81
N GLY A 354 8.18 -8.79 11.46
CA GLY A 354 8.98 -7.81 12.20
C GLY A 354 9.50 -8.31 13.55
N GLU A 355 9.52 -9.62 13.79
CA GLU A 355 9.95 -10.26 15.04
C GLU A 355 11.39 -10.81 14.96
N ALA A 356 12.07 -10.60 13.82
CA ALA A 356 13.40 -11.11 13.58
C ALA A 356 14.46 -10.43 14.47
N SER A 357 15.48 -11.21 14.84
CA SER A 357 16.68 -10.67 15.49
C SER A 357 17.41 -9.70 14.57
N ALA A 358 17.92 -8.61 15.13
CA ALA A 358 18.67 -7.62 14.39
C ALA A 358 20.04 -8.17 13.96
N VAL A 359 20.21 -8.42 12.66
CA VAL A 359 21.49 -8.85 12.07
C VAL A 359 21.85 -7.93 10.91
N TRP A 360 22.92 -7.15 11.08
CA TRP A 360 23.45 -6.25 10.05
C TRP A 360 24.50 -6.96 9.22
N ARG A 361 24.32 -6.97 7.89
CA ARG A 361 25.34 -7.47 6.95
C ARG A 361 26.56 -6.55 6.94
N ASN A 362 26.33 -5.24 6.89
CA ASN A 362 27.37 -4.21 6.82
C ASN A 362 27.34 -3.38 8.11
N GLN A 363 28.01 -3.85 9.17
CA GLN A 363 27.98 -3.24 10.50
C GLN A 363 28.55 -1.82 10.52
N ALA A 364 29.61 -1.56 9.74
CA ALA A 364 30.19 -0.23 9.67
C ALA A 364 29.18 0.76 9.05
N LEU A 365 28.54 0.36 7.94
CA LEU A 365 27.50 1.19 7.31
C LEU A 365 26.32 1.45 8.26
N ALA A 366 25.84 0.42 8.97
CA ALA A 366 24.76 0.55 9.94
C ALA A 366 25.08 1.60 11.02
N TYR A 367 26.30 1.56 11.57
CA TYR A 367 26.77 2.53 12.55
C TYR A 367 26.72 3.97 12.00
N PHE A 368 27.25 4.21 10.80
CA PHE A 368 27.26 5.55 10.20
C PHE A 368 25.84 6.04 9.86
N PHE A 369 24.96 5.18 9.33
CA PHE A 369 23.57 5.56 9.03
C PHE A 369 22.78 5.91 10.28
N ASN A 370 23.00 5.20 11.39
CA ASN A 370 22.39 5.53 12.67
C ASN A 370 22.90 6.89 13.19
N ARG A 371 24.21 7.15 13.11
CA ARG A 371 24.81 8.44 13.54
C ARG A 371 24.38 9.62 12.69
N LEU A 372 24.08 9.39 11.41
CA LEU A 372 23.51 10.39 10.50
C LEU A 372 22.00 10.57 10.67
N GLN A 373 21.36 9.87 11.63
CA GLN A 373 19.92 9.89 11.89
C GLN A 373 19.07 9.45 10.69
N LEU A 374 19.66 8.67 9.79
CA LEU A 374 18.96 8.10 8.65
C LEU A 374 18.29 6.76 9.01
N ALA A 375 18.86 5.99 9.95
CA ALA A 375 18.33 4.73 10.48
C ALA A 375 17.86 4.86 11.94
N GLN A 376 16.90 4.04 12.37
CA GLN A 376 16.56 3.89 13.79
C GLN A 376 17.56 3.00 14.56
N ALA A 377 17.29 2.82 15.85
CA ALA A 377 17.97 1.83 16.69
C ALA A 377 17.74 0.39 16.17
N GLU A 378 18.65 -0.52 16.52
CA GLU A 378 18.68 -1.89 16.01
C GLU A 378 17.35 -2.63 16.20
N GLY A 379 16.92 -3.37 15.17
CA GLY A 379 15.72 -4.20 15.22
C GLY A 379 14.39 -3.46 15.10
N GLN A 380 14.38 -2.12 14.98
CA GLN A 380 13.14 -1.34 14.89
C GLN A 380 12.68 -1.06 13.46
N GLY A 381 13.52 -1.34 12.45
CA GLY A 381 13.25 -0.95 11.06
C GLY A 381 12.00 -1.59 10.47
N ILE A 382 11.96 -2.92 10.37
CA ILE A 382 10.78 -3.64 9.83
C ILE A 382 9.51 -3.38 10.67
N PRO A 383 9.55 -3.43 12.03
CA PRO A 383 8.40 -3.02 12.85
C PRO A 383 7.90 -1.61 12.56
N THR A 384 8.81 -0.65 12.31
CA THR A 384 8.44 0.72 11.98
C THR A 384 7.71 0.81 10.65
N ILE A 385 8.15 0.07 9.62
CA ILE A 385 7.44 0.02 8.33
C ILE A 385 6.03 -0.54 8.54
N LEU A 386 5.90 -1.70 9.20
CA LEU A 386 4.62 -2.34 9.48
C LEU A 386 3.67 -1.41 10.25
N ARG A 387 4.16 -0.82 11.34
CA ARG A 387 3.38 0.09 12.18
C ARG A 387 2.94 1.34 11.42
N THR A 388 3.87 2.03 10.75
CA THR A 388 3.57 3.31 10.08
C THR A 388 2.62 3.14 8.89
N MET A 389 2.72 2.02 8.15
CA MET A 389 1.75 1.68 7.11
C MET A 389 0.35 1.50 7.71
N ARG A 390 0.24 0.76 8.82
CA ARG A 390 -1.03 0.50 9.50
C ARG A 390 -1.65 1.74 10.14
N ASP A 391 -0.83 2.55 10.82
CA ASP A 391 -1.26 3.78 11.50
C ASP A 391 -1.87 4.78 10.49
N GLU A 392 -1.36 4.81 9.26
CA GLU A 392 -1.86 5.66 8.17
C GLU A 392 -2.97 4.99 7.33
N GLY A 393 -3.40 3.77 7.63
CA GLY A 393 -4.45 3.06 6.90
C GLY A 393 -4.03 2.47 5.54
N CYS A 394 -2.72 2.35 5.29
CA CYS A 394 -2.20 1.64 4.13
C CYS A 394 -2.25 0.12 4.37
N PRO A 395 -2.31 -0.71 3.31
CA PRO A 395 -2.18 -2.16 3.45
C PRO A 395 -0.79 -2.53 4.00
N ASP A 396 -0.70 -3.65 4.71
CA ASP A 396 0.58 -4.12 5.26
C ASP A 396 1.62 -4.32 4.11
N PRO A 397 2.90 -3.98 4.34
CA PRO A 397 3.98 -4.21 3.38
C PRO A 397 4.17 -5.70 3.09
N ILE A 398 4.55 -6.03 1.85
CA ILE A 398 4.85 -7.41 1.43
C ILE A 398 6.35 -7.55 1.26
N PHE A 399 6.94 -8.57 1.90
CA PHE A 399 8.35 -8.89 1.78
C PHE A 399 8.55 -10.22 1.05
N GLU A 400 9.10 -10.17 -0.16
CA GLU A 400 9.48 -11.35 -0.92
C GLU A 400 10.99 -11.58 -0.80
N VAL A 401 11.37 -12.66 -0.11
CA VAL A 401 12.77 -13.04 0.06
C VAL A 401 13.14 -14.05 -1.03
N GLY A 402 13.89 -13.63 -2.03
CA GLY A 402 14.46 -14.48 -3.06
C GLY A 402 15.76 -15.15 -2.62
N GLN A 403 16.34 -15.96 -3.51
CA GLN A 403 17.66 -16.58 -3.29
C GLN A 403 18.80 -15.55 -3.40
N GLU A 404 18.62 -14.52 -4.23
CA GLU A 404 19.66 -13.53 -4.56
C GLU A 404 19.23 -12.09 -4.30
N ASN A 405 18.00 -11.86 -3.83
CA ASN A 405 17.46 -10.54 -3.57
C ASN A 405 16.36 -10.53 -2.51
N ILE A 406 16.07 -9.36 -1.95
CA ILE A 406 14.90 -9.09 -1.11
C ILE A 406 14.10 -7.97 -1.77
N LEU A 407 12.82 -8.23 -2.01
CA LEU A 407 11.87 -7.27 -2.54
C LEU A 407 10.91 -6.82 -1.42
N CYS A 408 10.91 -5.53 -1.13
CA CYS A 408 9.94 -4.87 -0.27
C CYS A 408 8.90 -4.15 -1.14
N ILE A 409 7.63 -4.52 -0.98
CA ILE A 409 6.51 -3.94 -1.71
C ILE A 409 5.67 -3.14 -0.71
N LEU A 410 5.50 -1.85 -0.98
CA LEU A 410 4.67 -0.93 -0.21
C LEU A 410 3.43 -0.60 -1.04
N PRO A 411 2.24 -1.14 -0.72
CA PRO A 411 1.01 -0.81 -1.42
C PRO A 411 0.55 0.62 -1.10
N ALA A 412 0.01 1.33 -2.09
CA ALA A 412 -0.52 2.68 -1.91
C ALA A 412 -1.78 2.66 -1.02
N HIS A 413 -2.02 3.76 -0.31
CA HIS A 413 -3.25 3.90 0.46
C HIS A 413 -4.50 3.71 -0.45
N PRO A 414 -5.52 2.90 -0.05
CA PRO A 414 -6.64 2.53 -0.94
C PRO A 414 -7.46 3.71 -1.47
N ARG A 415 -7.51 4.81 -0.71
CA ARG A 415 -8.11 6.08 -1.17
C ARG A 415 -7.51 6.59 -2.49
N HIS A 416 -6.22 6.37 -2.76
CA HIS A 416 -5.59 6.80 -4.01
C HIS A 416 -6.04 5.96 -5.20
N ALA A 417 -6.33 4.68 -5.01
CA ALA A 417 -6.92 3.86 -6.06
C ALA A 417 -8.28 4.45 -6.48
N LYS A 418 -9.12 4.84 -5.50
CA LYS A 418 -10.41 5.51 -5.77
C LYS A 418 -10.23 6.84 -6.50
N MET A 419 -9.33 7.71 -6.04
CA MET A 419 -9.10 9.02 -6.69
C MET A 419 -8.58 8.87 -8.12
N ARG A 420 -7.68 7.91 -8.36
CA ARG A 420 -7.16 7.64 -9.71
C ARG A 420 -8.27 7.18 -10.63
N GLU A 421 -9.13 6.30 -10.15
CA GLU A 421 -10.29 5.82 -10.90
C GLU A 421 -11.23 6.97 -11.26
N LEU A 422 -11.54 7.85 -10.30
CA LEU A 422 -12.36 9.05 -10.56
C LEU A 422 -11.73 9.97 -11.61
N LYS A 423 -10.42 10.25 -11.52
CA LYS A 423 -9.70 11.05 -12.52
C LYS A 423 -9.69 10.39 -13.90
N ALA A 424 -9.59 9.06 -13.95
CA ALA A 424 -9.62 8.32 -15.20
C ALA A 424 -11.01 8.34 -15.85
N ILE A 425 -12.07 8.28 -15.04
CA ILE A 425 -13.45 8.48 -15.50
C ILE A 425 -13.63 9.90 -16.05
N GLU A 426 -13.18 10.93 -15.32
CA GLU A 426 -13.21 12.33 -15.78
C GLU A 426 -12.45 12.53 -17.09
N SER A 427 -11.25 11.95 -17.19
CA SER A 427 -10.44 12.02 -18.40
C SER A 427 -11.12 11.30 -19.57
N GLY A 428 -11.76 10.16 -19.31
CA GLY A 428 -12.57 9.45 -20.30
C GLY A 428 -13.75 10.28 -20.80
N LEU A 429 -14.44 11.01 -19.90
CA LEU A 429 -15.49 11.95 -20.28
C LEU A 429 -14.95 13.07 -21.18
N LEU A 430 -13.82 13.69 -20.81
CA LEU A 430 -13.20 14.76 -21.60
C LEU A 430 -12.76 14.29 -22.99
N LEU A 431 -12.32 13.04 -23.11
CA LEU A 431 -11.88 12.43 -24.37
C LEU A 431 -13.05 11.83 -25.18
N GLY A 432 -14.29 11.91 -24.70
CA GLY A 432 -15.47 11.40 -25.39
C GLY A 432 -15.71 9.88 -25.23
N HIS A 433 -14.96 9.20 -24.37
CA HIS A 433 -15.09 7.77 -24.08
C HIS A 433 -16.22 7.52 -23.04
N PHE A 434 -17.43 7.99 -23.33
CA PHE A 434 -18.52 8.05 -22.35
C PHE A 434 -18.99 6.67 -21.86
N ASP A 435 -19.03 5.65 -22.73
CA ASP A 435 -19.47 4.30 -22.32
C ASP A 435 -18.46 3.64 -21.37
N GLU A 436 -17.17 3.79 -21.63
CA GLU A 436 -16.12 3.31 -20.74
C GLU A 436 -16.17 4.05 -19.39
N ALA A 437 -16.28 5.38 -19.42
CA ALA A 437 -16.42 6.20 -18.22
C ALA A 437 -17.65 5.78 -17.37
N SER A 438 -18.79 5.52 -18.02
CA SER A 438 -20.01 5.03 -17.37
C SER A 438 -19.80 3.65 -16.72
N ARG A 439 -19.17 2.69 -17.43
CA ARG A 439 -18.88 1.36 -16.88
C ARG A 439 -17.92 1.41 -15.70
N ARG A 440 -16.88 2.23 -15.77
CA ARG A 440 -15.91 2.42 -14.68
C ARG A 440 -16.55 3.07 -13.46
N ALA A 441 -17.41 4.07 -13.66
CA ALA A 441 -18.18 4.67 -12.57
C ALA A 441 -19.13 3.66 -11.92
N ALA A 442 -19.82 2.82 -12.69
CA ALA A 442 -20.68 1.75 -12.18
C ALA A 442 -19.89 0.73 -11.33
N ALA A 443 -18.73 0.27 -11.83
CA ALA A 443 -17.86 -0.65 -11.09
C ALA A 443 -17.32 -0.04 -9.78
N LEU A 444 -17.11 1.27 -9.73
CA LEU A 444 -16.73 1.97 -8.50
C LEU A 444 -17.90 2.02 -7.51
N LEU A 445 -19.14 2.23 -7.99
CA LEU A 445 -20.35 2.25 -7.18
C LEU A 445 -20.72 0.87 -6.62
N GLU A 446 -20.46 -0.22 -7.34
CA GLU A 446 -20.62 -1.58 -6.80
C GLU A 446 -19.76 -1.81 -5.53
N LYS A 447 -18.58 -1.18 -5.47
CA LYS A 447 -17.67 -1.26 -4.31
C LYS A 447 -17.97 -0.21 -3.25
N ASP A 448 -18.46 0.96 -3.66
CA ASP A 448 -18.70 2.12 -2.80
C ASP A 448 -19.99 2.85 -3.24
N PRO A 449 -21.17 2.34 -2.86
CA PRO A 449 -22.45 2.84 -3.37
C PRO A 449 -22.77 4.28 -2.96
N LEU A 450 -22.08 4.81 -1.96
CA LEU A 450 -22.30 6.16 -1.42
C LEU A 450 -21.29 7.19 -1.97
N ASN A 451 -20.46 6.81 -2.94
CA ASN A 451 -19.47 7.71 -3.52
C ASN A 451 -20.13 8.80 -4.39
N THR A 452 -20.32 9.99 -3.84
CA THR A 452 -20.96 11.13 -4.51
C THR A 452 -20.31 11.46 -5.85
N ARG A 453 -18.98 11.51 -5.91
CA ARG A 453 -18.29 11.91 -7.14
C ARG A 453 -18.49 10.88 -8.25
N ALA A 454 -18.46 9.59 -7.90
CA ALA A 454 -18.76 8.52 -8.84
C ALA A 454 -20.20 8.62 -9.37
N ILE A 455 -21.17 8.95 -8.50
CA ILE A 455 -22.57 9.18 -8.89
C ILE A 455 -22.69 10.33 -9.88
N GLU A 456 -22.04 11.47 -9.59
CA GLU A 456 -22.05 12.64 -10.46
C GLU A 456 -21.49 12.31 -11.85
N LEU A 457 -20.31 11.69 -11.89
CA LEU A 457 -19.65 11.32 -13.14
C LEU A 457 -20.44 10.27 -13.92
N MET A 458 -21.07 9.31 -13.25
CA MET A 458 -21.97 8.34 -13.87
C MET A 458 -23.17 9.03 -14.53
N CYS A 459 -23.79 10.00 -13.83
CA CYS A 459 -24.92 10.75 -14.37
C CYS A 459 -24.52 11.57 -15.58
N GLU A 460 -23.39 12.26 -15.50
CA GLU A 460 -22.82 13.04 -16.59
C GLU A 460 -22.53 12.15 -17.81
N ALA A 461 -21.87 11.01 -17.61
CA ALA A 461 -21.61 10.03 -18.67
C ALA A 461 -22.90 9.52 -19.33
N SER A 462 -23.92 9.21 -18.53
CA SER A 462 -25.20 8.68 -19.03
C SER A 462 -26.00 9.73 -19.80
N ASN A 463 -25.96 10.98 -19.36
CA ASN A 463 -26.57 12.10 -20.07
C ASN A 463 -25.86 12.38 -21.40
N LEU A 464 -24.52 12.37 -21.43
CA LEU A 464 -23.72 12.56 -22.65
C LEU A 464 -23.91 11.42 -23.67
N LEU A 465 -24.17 10.20 -23.20
CA LEU A 465 -24.58 9.06 -24.04
C LEU A 465 -26.02 9.17 -24.58
N GLY A 466 -26.82 10.13 -24.09
CA GLY A 466 -28.24 10.22 -24.39
C GLY A 466 -29.06 9.06 -23.84
N ARG A 467 -28.57 8.37 -22.79
CA ARG A 467 -29.21 7.21 -22.14
C ARG A 467 -29.35 7.41 -20.63
N PRO A 468 -30.07 8.44 -20.16
CA PRO A 468 -30.26 8.70 -18.73
C PRO A 468 -30.95 7.53 -18.00
N GLU A 469 -31.71 6.68 -18.71
CA GLU A 469 -32.37 5.50 -18.13
C GLU A 469 -31.40 4.49 -17.52
N ARG A 470 -30.15 4.40 -18.00
CA ARG A 470 -29.13 3.48 -17.45
C ARG A 470 -28.81 3.73 -15.99
N VAL A 471 -28.93 4.99 -15.55
CA VAL A 471 -28.64 5.40 -14.17
C VAL A 471 -29.54 4.66 -13.18
N PHE A 472 -30.80 4.42 -13.55
CA PHE A 472 -31.73 3.67 -12.71
C PHE A 472 -31.24 2.24 -12.43
N ASP A 473 -30.82 1.53 -13.48
CA ASP A 473 -30.34 0.15 -13.37
C ASP A 473 -29.05 0.06 -12.56
N ILE A 474 -28.11 0.98 -12.79
CA ILE A 474 -26.81 1.01 -12.11
C ILE A 474 -26.97 1.27 -10.60
N ILE A 475 -27.80 2.24 -10.21
CA ILE A 475 -28.06 2.58 -8.80
C ILE A 475 -28.70 1.40 -8.08
N HIS A 476 -29.66 0.75 -8.72
CA HIS A 476 -30.33 -0.41 -8.14
C HIS A 476 -29.38 -1.60 -8.02
N ALA A 477 -28.54 -1.85 -9.03
CA ALA A 477 -27.54 -2.92 -9.00
C ALA A 477 -26.48 -2.70 -7.91
N ALA A 478 -26.01 -1.46 -7.74
CA ALA A 478 -25.04 -1.08 -6.72
C ALA A 478 -25.64 -1.02 -5.30
N GLY A 479 -26.97 -1.10 -5.14
CA GLY A 479 -27.63 -1.03 -3.83
C GLY A 479 -27.51 0.34 -3.16
N VAL A 480 -27.50 1.41 -3.94
CA VAL A 480 -27.41 2.79 -3.44
C VAL A 480 -28.64 3.12 -2.60
N GLN A 481 -28.43 3.64 -1.39
CA GLN A 481 -29.50 4.01 -0.46
C GLN A 481 -29.73 5.52 -0.51
N PRO A 482 -30.84 6.00 -1.12
CA PRO A 482 -31.13 7.43 -1.27
C PRO A 482 -31.02 8.23 0.03
N GLU A 483 -31.43 7.64 1.15
CA GLU A 483 -31.50 8.32 2.46
C GLU A 483 -30.11 8.64 3.04
N LYS A 484 -29.05 7.99 2.54
CA LYS A 484 -27.67 8.17 3.00
C LYS A 484 -26.84 9.05 2.07
N LEU A 485 -27.40 9.46 0.94
CA LEU A 485 -26.71 10.31 -0.03
C LEU A 485 -26.65 11.76 0.45
N ASN A 486 -25.59 12.46 0.05
CA ASN A 486 -25.54 13.90 0.24
C ASN A 486 -26.43 14.64 -0.78
N ILE A 487 -26.66 15.93 -0.50
CA ILE A 487 -27.56 16.79 -1.28
C ILE A 487 -27.14 16.85 -2.76
N SER A 488 -25.83 16.96 -3.05
CA SER A 488 -25.33 17.01 -4.44
C SER A 488 -25.72 15.75 -5.23
N ALA A 489 -25.46 14.56 -4.67
CA ALA A 489 -25.84 13.30 -5.32
C ALA A 489 -27.35 13.20 -5.50
N LEU A 490 -28.15 13.52 -4.48
CA LEU A 490 -29.61 13.49 -4.56
C LEU A 490 -30.15 14.36 -5.71
N LEU A 491 -29.65 15.59 -5.83
CA LEU A 491 -30.09 16.52 -6.86
C LEU A 491 -29.67 16.08 -8.26
N VAL A 492 -28.44 15.61 -8.44
CA VAL A 492 -27.91 15.16 -9.75
C VAL A 492 -28.62 13.88 -10.21
N LEU A 493 -28.88 12.94 -9.30
CA LEU A 493 -29.66 11.75 -9.60
C LEU A 493 -31.09 12.09 -9.99
N GLY A 494 -31.76 12.90 -9.15
CA GLY A 494 -33.13 13.32 -9.39
C GLY A 494 -33.30 14.06 -10.73
N GLU A 495 -32.35 14.94 -11.06
CA GLU A 495 -32.35 15.64 -12.35
C GLU A 495 -32.15 14.69 -13.53
N THR A 496 -31.23 13.74 -13.40
CA THR A 496 -30.94 12.79 -14.48
C THR A 496 -32.12 11.84 -14.72
N LEU A 497 -32.78 11.36 -13.67
CA LEU A 497 -34.00 10.56 -13.83
C LEU A 497 -35.18 11.39 -14.36
N ALA A 498 -35.27 12.67 -13.98
CA ALA A 498 -36.28 13.58 -14.49
C ALA A 498 -36.10 13.96 -15.97
N SER A 499 -34.90 13.76 -16.54
CA SER A 499 -34.61 14.04 -17.96
C SER A 499 -35.04 12.91 -18.91
N ILE A 500 -35.40 11.73 -18.36
CA ILE A 500 -35.87 10.58 -19.14
C ILE A 500 -37.15 10.95 -19.89
N ARG A 501 -37.18 10.74 -21.21
CA ARG A 501 -38.32 11.12 -22.07
C ARG A 501 -39.59 10.33 -21.78
N ALA A 502 -39.46 9.03 -21.48
CA ALA A 502 -40.58 8.13 -21.22
C ALA A 502 -40.30 7.26 -19.98
N PRO A 503 -40.36 7.84 -18.77
CA PRO A 503 -39.96 7.13 -17.57
C PRO A 503 -41.02 6.12 -17.12
N THR A 504 -40.55 4.94 -16.73
CA THR A 504 -41.39 3.92 -16.06
C THR A 504 -41.93 4.44 -14.73
N GLU A 505 -42.93 3.78 -14.17
CA GLU A 505 -43.48 4.16 -12.86
C GLU A 505 -42.42 4.08 -11.75
N ALA A 506 -41.57 3.04 -11.79
CA ALA A 506 -40.47 2.88 -10.85
C ALA A 506 -39.42 4.01 -10.97
N GLN A 507 -39.05 4.41 -12.20
CA GLN A 507 -38.13 5.52 -12.42
C GLN A 507 -38.70 6.85 -11.91
N ARG A 508 -39.99 7.11 -12.14
CA ARG A 508 -40.69 8.29 -11.61
C ARG A 508 -40.76 8.28 -10.09
N ALA A 509 -41.09 7.14 -9.48
CA ALA A 509 -41.16 7.00 -8.04
C ALA A 509 -39.79 7.27 -7.38
N LEU A 510 -38.71 6.70 -7.94
CA LEU A 510 -37.35 6.93 -7.43
C LEU A 510 -36.93 8.40 -7.58
N ALA A 511 -37.19 9.03 -8.73
CA ALA A 511 -36.92 10.46 -8.92
C ALA A 511 -37.65 11.30 -7.86
N SER A 512 -38.92 11.02 -7.62
CA SER A 512 -39.73 11.72 -6.61
C SER A 512 -39.22 11.51 -5.18
N GLN A 513 -38.75 10.29 -4.86
CA GLN A 513 -38.14 9.95 -3.57
C GLN A 513 -36.82 10.71 -3.35
N LEU A 514 -35.93 10.74 -4.34
CA LEU A 514 -34.66 11.45 -4.28
C LEU A 514 -34.85 12.95 -4.08
N LEU A 515 -35.79 13.54 -4.83
CA LEU A 515 -36.15 14.96 -4.68
C LEU A 515 -36.80 15.22 -3.30
N ASN A 516 -37.40 14.22 -2.66
CA ASN A 516 -37.91 14.34 -1.28
C ASN A 516 -36.79 14.50 -0.29
N ALA A 517 -35.85 13.56 -0.34
CA ALA A 517 -34.71 13.54 0.54
C ALA A 517 -33.90 14.84 0.42
N ALA A 518 -33.78 15.38 -0.81
CA ALA A 518 -33.16 16.68 -1.04
C ALA A 518 -33.95 17.82 -0.39
N SER A 519 -35.29 17.83 -0.53
CA SER A 519 -36.16 18.90 -0.03
C SER A 519 -36.21 19.05 1.49
N THR A 520 -35.88 18.00 2.24
CA THR A 520 -35.87 18.03 3.71
C THR A 520 -34.59 18.62 4.29
N SER A 521 -33.57 18.83 3.45
CA SER A 521 -32.26 19.35 3.87
C SER A 521 -32.23 20.88 3.88
N LYS A 522 -31.28 21.49 4.59
CA LYS A 522 -31.02 22.93 4.46
C LYS A 522 -30.27 23.18 3.16
N LEU A 523 -30.91 23.88 2.21
CA LEU A 523 -30.40 24.13 0.87
C LEU A 523 -29.96 25.58 0.68
N GLN A 524 -28.93 25.79 -0.13
CA GLN A 524 -28.52 27.10 -0.62
C GLN A 524 -29.38 27.53 -1.84
N GLU A 525 -29.36 28.82 -2.18
CA GLU A 525 -30.17 29.37 -3.29
C GLU A 525 -30.02 28.59 -4.60
N ALA A 526 -28.79 28.25 -5.01
CA ALA A 526 -28.53 27.50 -6.24
C ALA A 526 -29.12 26.07 -6.21
N GLU A 527 -29.05 25.41 -5.05
CA GLU A 527 -29.58 24.06 -4.84
C GLU A 527 -31.11 24.06 -4.84
N ILE A 528 -31.75 25.05 -4.21
CA ILE A 528 -33.21 25.26 -4.24
C ILE A 528 -33.65 25.49 -5.69
N ARG A 529 -32.96 26.37 -6.41
CA ARG A 529 -33.29 26.66 -7.82
C ARG A 529 -33.23 25.39 -8.66
N LYS A 530 -32.19 24.58 -8.50
CA LYS A 530 -32.01 23.29 -9.19
C LYS A 530 -33.11 22.29 -8.84
N LEU A 531 -33.42 22.13 -7.55
CA LEU A 531 -34.48 21.25 -7.06
C LEU A 531 -35.85 21.64 -7.64
N VAL A 532 -36.22 22.91 -7.56
CA VAL A 532 -37.52 23.41 -7.98
C VAL A 532 -37.67 23.35 -9.51
N ILE A 533 -36.62 23.66 -10.28
CA ILE A 533 -36.64 23.45 -11.74
C ILE A 533 -36.88 21.98 -12.07
N THR A 534 -36.22 21.06 -11.36
CA THR A 534 -36.39 19.62 -11.56
C THR A 534 -37.80 19.15 -11.20
N LEU A 535 -38.36 19.62 -10.08
CA LEU A 535 -39.76 19.34 -9.68
C LEU A 535 -40.77 19.84 -10.72
N ARG A 536 -40.52 20.99 -11.33
CA ARG A 536 -41.35 21.51 -12.44
C ARG A 536 -41.28 20.62 -13.67
N LYS A 537 -40.09 20.10 -14.04
CA LYS A 537 -39.93 19.17 -15.18
C LYS A 537 -40.76 17.90 -14.99
N VAL A 538 -40.84 17.37 -13.77
CA VAL A 538 -41.65 16.18 -13.43
C VAL A 538 -43.12 16.50 -13.11
N LYS A 539 -43.54 17.77 -13.26
CA LYS A 539 -44.91 18.26 -13.02
C LYS A 539 -45.39 18.18 -11.56
N GLU A 540 -44.49 18.13 -10.59
CA GLU A 540 -44.81 18.17 -9.16
C GLU A 540 -44.89 19.62 -8.63
N PHE A 541 -45.81 20.41 -9.19
CA PHE A 541 -45.85 21.86 -8.96
C PHE A 541 -46.25 22.25 -7.53
N GLU A 542 -47.18 21.53 -6.90
CA GLU A 542 -47.61 21.81 -5.51
C GLU A 542 -46.44 21.63 -4.54
N ARG A 543 -45.65 20.57 -4.76
CA ARG A 543 -44.46 20.29 -3.97
C ARG A 543 -43.35 21.30 -4.22
N ALA A 544 -43.14 21.70 -5.47
CA ALA A 544 -42.22 22.78 -5.81
C ALA A 544 -42.55 24.08 -5.06
N LEU A 545 -43.85 24.41 -4.94
CA LEU A 545 -44.32 25.56 -4.17
C LEU A 545 -44.07 25.38 -2.66
N GLN A 546 -44.38 24.20 -2.12
CA GLN A 546 -44.16 23.89 -0.71
C GLN A 546 -42.67 23.98 -0.31
N VAL A 547 -41.76 23.51 -1.16
CA VAL A 547 -40.30 23.62 -0.94
C VAL A 547 -39.89 25.08 -0.82
N LEU A 548 -40.34 25.94 -1.74
CA LEU A 548 -40.06 27.37 -1.68
C LEU A 548 -40.63 28.02 -0.42
N ASP A 549 -41.88 27.73 -0.08
CA ASP A 549 -42.57 28.29 1.09
C ASP A 549 -41.84 27.91 2.39
N ASN A 550 -41.43 26.64 2.53
CA ASN A 550 -40.69 26.15 3.69
C ASN A 550 -39.33 26.85 3.83
N HIS A 551 -38.58 27.01 2.74
CA HIS A 551 -37.27 27.67 2.77
C HIS A 551 -37.37 29.18 2.99
N PHE A 552 -38.39 29.84 2.43
CA PHE A 552 -38.65 31.27 2.66
C PHE A 552 -39.03 31.54 4.11
N THR A 553 -39.82 30.65 4.72
CA THR A 553 -40.18 30.74 6.14
C THR A 553 -38.97 30.50 7.03
N SER A 554 -38.12 29.53 6.68
CA SER A 554 -36.95 29.15 7.48
C SER A 554 -35.79 30.14 7.34
N ASN A 555 -35.67 30.81 6.20
CA ASN A 555 -34.63 31.81 5.94
C ASN A 555 -35.21 32.99 5.12
N PRO A 556 -35.63 34.07 5.80
CA PRO A 556 -36.24 35.23 5.15
C PRO A 556 -35.38 35.91 4.07
N ALA A 557 -34.04 35.77 4.13
CA ALA A 557 -33.16 36.33 3.10
C ALA A 557 -33.38 35.67 1.73
N LEU A 558 -33.72 34.37 1.70
CA LEU A 558 -34.04 33.66 0.45
C LEU A 558 -35.34 34.19 -0.18
N ALA A 559 -36.26 34.70 0.63
CA ALA A 559 -37.52 35.33 0.18
C ALA A 559 -37.30 36.72 -0.45
N MET A 560 -36.07 37.24 -0.46
CA MET A 560 -35.67 38.47 -1.15
C MET A 560 -34.83 38.20 -2.40
N ALA A 561 -34.45 36.93 -2.67
CA ALA A 561 -33.64 36.58 -3.83
C ALA A 561 -34.48 36.65 -5.12
N PRO A 562 -34.14 37.52 -6.10
CA PRO A 562 -34.93 37.68 -7.33
C PRO A 562 -35.10 36.38 -8.11
N SER A 563 -34.05 35.54 -8.17
CA SER A 563 -34.05 34.28 -8.90
C SER A 563 -35.05 33.25 -8.33
N LEU A 564 -35.25 33.22 -7.01
CA LEU A 564 -36.20 32.33 -6.35
C LEU A 564 -37.63 32.86 -6.40
N LEU A 565 -37.81 34.18 -6.32
CA LEU A 565 -39.12 34.83 -6.49
C LEU A 565 -39.66 34.65 -7.91
N GLU A 566 -38.80 34.82 -8.91
CA GLU A 566 -39.12 34.51 -10.31
C GLU A 566 -39.56 33.05 -10.45
N LEU A 567 -38.79 32.13 -9.87
CA LEU A 567 -39.09 30.71 -9.95
C LEU A 567 -40.39 30.34 -9.23
N ARG A 568 -40.70 30.97 -8.10
CA ARG A 568 -42.00 30.82 -7.41
C ARG A 568 -43.15 31.34 -8.27
N GLY A 569 -42.98 32.49 -8.91
CA GLY A 569 -43.93 33.02 -9.89
C GLY A 569 -44.20 32.03 -11.02
N LYS A 570 -43.15 31.41 -11.57
CA LYS A 570 -43.27 30.37 -12.59
C LYS A 570 -44.05 29.14 -12.12
N VAL A 571 -43.77 28.63 -10.91
CA VAL A 571 -44.51 27.50 -10.32
C VAL A 571 -46.00 27.82 -10.18
N LEU A 572 -46.33 29.03 -9.72
CA LEU A 572 -47.72 29.50 -9.59
C LEU A 572 -48.41 29.60 -10.96
N ILE A 573 -47.73 30.08 -11.99
CA ILE A 573 -48.24 30.07 -13.37
C ILE A 573 -48.49 28.64 -13.86
N ASP A 574 -47.60 27.70 -13.55
CA ASP A 574 -47.78 26.29 -13.93
C ASP A 574 -48.98 25.65 -13.21
N LEU A 575 -49.22 25.96 -11.93
CA LEU A 575 -50.44 25.57 -11.21
C LEU A 575 -51.71 26.18 -11.82
N ALA A 576 -51.65 27.44 -12.24
CA ALA A 576 -52.76 28.09 -12.93
C ALA A 576 -53.12 27.39 -14.26
N LYS A 577 -52.11 26.89 -15.00
CA LYS A 577 -52.35 26.07 -16.21
C LYS A 577 -53.07 24.76 -15.88
N VAL A 578 -52.64 24.05 -14.85
CA VAL A 578 -53.31 22.80 -14.41
C VAL A 578 -54.78 23.06 -14.03
N CYS A 579 -55.04 24.17 -13.34
CA CYS A 579 -56.40 24.60 -13.03
C CYS A 579 -57.20 24.92 -14.30
N THR A 580 -56.57 25.57 -15.28
CA THR A 580 -57.19 25.89 -16.57
C THR A 580 -57.55 24.63 -17.37
N ASP A 581 -56.68 23.62 -17.38
CA ASP A 581 -56.94 22.33 -18.02
C ASP A 581 -58.13 21.62 -17.37
N THR A 582 -58.18 21.64 -16.04
CA THR A 582 -59.31 21.09 -15.26
C THR A 582 -60.62 21.85 -15.55
N ALA A 583 -60.55 23.17 -15.66
CA ALA A 583 -61.70 24.01 -15.94
C ALA A 583 -62.26 23.82 -17.37
N ARG A 584 -61.39 23.49 -18.32
CA ARG A 584 -61.73 23.20 -19.72
C ARG A 584 -62.12 21.74 -19.98
N ASN A 585 -61.92 20.85 -19.01
CA ASN A 585 -62.25 19.44 -19.16
C ASN A 585 -63.77 19.20 -19.19
N ASP A 586 -64.30 18.69 -20.31
CA ASP A 586 -65.74 18.45 -20.51
C ASP A 586 -66.35 17.44 -19.53
N ARG A 587 -65.53 16.55 -18.95
CA ARG A 587 -65.99 15.57 -17.96
C ARG A 587 -66.15 16.17 -16.56
N ALA A 588 -65.62 17.37 -16.30
CA ALA A 588 -65.70 18.02 -15.00
C ALA A 588 -67.09 18.65 -14.76
N SER A 589 -67.63 18.50 -13.54
CA SER A 589 -68.90 19.13 -13.15
C SER A 589 -68.81 20.66 -13.18
N ALA A 590 -69.94 21.36 -13.40
CA ALA A 590 -69.99 22.82 -13.40
C ALA A 590 -69.45 23.45 -12.10
N ARG A 591 -69.64 22.77 -10.95
CA ARG A 591 -69.08 23.17 -9.65
C ARG A 591 -67.54 23.12 -9.66
N ILE A 592 -66.97 22.01 -10.13
CA ILE A 592 -65.50 21.82 -10.21
C ILE A 592 -64.89 22.81 -11.21
N LYS A 593 -65.52 23.02 -12.38
CA LYS A 593 -65.06 24.01 -13.36
C LYS A 593 -65.01 25.42 -12.78
N ARG A 594 -66.03 25.81 -11.99
CA ARG A 594 -66.05 27.12 -11.32
C ARG A 594 -64.92 27.25 -10.31
N GLN A 595 -64.74 26.25 -9.44
CA GLN A 595 -63.67 26.24 -8.44
C GLN A 595 -62.28 26.27 -9.10
N ALA A 596 -62.08 25.53 -10.19
CA ALA A 596 -60.83 25.54 -10.94
C ALA A 596 -60.53 26.91 -11.56
N TRP A 597 -61.54 27.62 -12.09
CA TRP A 597 -61.36 28.99 -12.57
C TRP A 597 -61.07 29.99 -11.45
N ASP A 598 -61.69 29.82 -10.28
CA ASP A 598 -61.42 30.65 -9.09
C ASP A 598 -59.97 30.43 -8.60
N ALA A 599 -59.53 29.17 -8.49
CA ALA A 599 -58.16 28.82 -8.11
C ALA A 599 -57.11 29.31 -9.13
N CYS A 600 -57.41 29.18 -10.43
CA CYS A 600 -56.55 29.71 -11.50
C CYS A 600 -56.29 31.22 -11.33
N ARG A 601 -57.34 32.00 -11.04
CA ARG A 601 -57.19 33.44 -10.79
C ARG A 601 -56.34 33.74 -9.56
N ASP A 602 -56.57 33.04 -8.46
CA ASP A 602 -55.78 33.23 -7.25
C ASP A 602 -54.28 32.95 -7.48
N TYR A 603 -53.96 31.85 -8.18
CA TYR A 603 -52.58 31.56 -8.54
C TYR A 603 -51.95 32.62 -9.46
N LEU A 604 -52.69 33.16 -10.43
CA LEU A 604 -52.21 34.23 -11.29
C LEU A 604 -51.98 35.54 -10.53
N ASP A 605 -52.88 35.93 -9.64
CA ASP A 605 -52.72 37.13 -8.82
C ASP A 605 -51.55 36.99 -7.82
N ARG A 606 -51.30 35.78 -7.30
CA ARG A 606 -50.11 35.48 -6.50
C ARG A 606 -48.82 35.53 -7.34
N ALA A 607 -48.82 34.95 -8.54
CA ALA A 607 -47.67 34.96 -9.43
C ALA A 607 -47.27 36.39 -9.84
N ASP A 608 -48.26 37.23 -10.13
CA ASP A 608 -48.07 38.64 -10.49
C ASP A 608 -47.36 39.41 -9.37
N ARG A 609 -47.81 39.23 -8.12
CA ARG A 609 -47.14 39.83 -6.94
C ARG A 609 -45.71 39.36 -6.76
N GLU A 610 -45.45 38.06 -6.90
CA GLU A 610 -44.09 37.51 -6.71
C GLU A 610 -43.12 38.00 -7.80
N LEU A 611 -43.57 38.11 -9.06
CA LEU A 611 -42.74 38.62 -10.16
C LEU A 611 -42.43 40.12 -10.02
N HIS A 612 -43.39 40.95 -9.58
CA HIS A 612 -43.11 42.36 -9.30
C HIS A 612 -42.15 42.52 -8.11
N ARG A 613 -42.33 41.73 -7.05
CA ARG A 613 -41.36 41.69 -5.92
C ARG A 613 -39.96 41.30 -6.38
N ALA A 614 -39.85 40.37 -7.33
CA ALA A 614 -38.55 40.01 -7.92
C ALA A 614 -37.87 41.22 -8.60
N LEU A 615 -38.63 42.07 -9.31
CA LEU A 615 -38.12 43.29 -9.95
C LEU A 615 -37.66 44.35 -8.93
N GLU A 616 -38.38 44.48 -7.82
CA GLU A 616 -38.07 45.43 -6.74
C GLU A 616 -36.76 45.12 -6.02
N HIS A 617 -36.39 43.84 -5.93
CA HIS A 617 -35.17 43.38 -5.25
C HIS A 617 -33.90 43.44 -6.12
N GLY A 618 -33.93 44.15 -7.25
CA GLY A 618 -32.74 44.46 -8.04
C GLY A 618 -32.14 43.25 -8.78
N PRO A 619 -32.89 42.58 -9.69
CA PRO A 619 -32.39 41.48 -10.49
C PRO A 619 -31.28 41.95 -11.44
N SER A 620 -30.41 41.02 -11.85
CA SER A 620 -29.47 41.27 -12.94
C SER A 620 -30.20 41.64 -14.25
N PRO A 621 -29.55 42.30 -15.23
CA PRO A 621 -30.19 42.66 -16.49
C PRO A 621 -30.84 41.46 -17.22
N VAL A 622 -30.19 40.28 -17.12
CA VAL A 622 -30.68 39.03 -17.72
C VAL A 622 -31.91 38.51 -16.98
N GLU A 623 -31.88 38.49 -15.64
CA GLU A 623 -33.04 38.07 -14.84
C GLU A 623 -34.24 39.00 -15.03
N ARG A 624 -34.01 40.32 -15.15
CA ARG A 624 -35.06 41.30 -15.45
C ARG A 624 -35.78 40.96 -16.75
N GLU A 625 -35.04 40.67 -17.82
CA GLU A 625 -35.62 40.30 -19.11
C GLU A 625 -36.50 39.04 -19.00
N TYR A 626 -36.03 38.01 -18.28
CA TYR A 626 -36.83 36.80 -18.05
C TYR A 626 -38.11 37.10 -17.25
N ILE A 627 -38.00 37.86 -16.15
CA ILE A 627 -39.15 38.22 -15.31
C ILE A 627 -40.20 39.02 -16.10
N GLU A 628 -39.76 39.99 -16.91
CA GLU A 628 -40.65 40.78 -17.78
C GLU A 628 -41.38 39.91 -18.81
N ARG A 629 -40.68 38.93 -19.41
CA ARG A 629 -41.30 37.96 -20.33
C ARG A 629 -42.32 37.07 -19.62
N ASP A 630 -42.04 36.64 -18.40
CA ASP A 630 -42.98 35.83 -17.61
C ASP A 630 -44.21 36.65 -17.16
N LEU A 631 -44.05 37.94 -16.88
CA LEU A 631 -45.16 38.87 -16.64
C LEU A 631 -46.04 39.05 -17.88
N GLU A 632 -45.45 39.23 -19.07
CA GLU A 632 -46.20 39.30 -20.32
C GLU A 632 -46.99 38.00 -20.57
N PHE A 633 -46.34 36.84 -20.35
CA PHE A 633 -47.00 35.54 -20.45
C PHE A 633 -48.16 35.40 -19.45
N LEU A 634 -47.97 35.83 -18.20
CA LEU A 634 -49.00 35.84 -17.17
C LEU A 634 -50.21 36.68 -17.58
N GLN A 635 -49.99 37.89 -18.12
CA GLN A 635 -51.06 38.75 -18.59
C GLN A 635 -51.87 38.11 -19.73
N ASN A 636 -51.18 37.43 -20.66
CA ASN A 636 -51.84 36.68 -21.72
C ASN A 636 -52.69 35.53 -21.16
N LEU A 637 -52.19 34.77 -20.19
CA LEU A 637 -52.96 33.71 -19.52
C LEU A 637 -54.21 34.28 -18.83
N ARG A 638 -54.07 35.43 -18.16
CA ARG A 638 -55.14 36.13 -17.43
C ARG A 638 -56.28 36.57 -18.36
N ARG A 639 -55.98 36.99 -19.59
CA ARG A 639 -56.99 37.29 -20.62
C ARG A 639 -57.79 36.05 -21.01
N THR A 640 -57.15 34.89 -21.14
CA THR A 640 -57.82 33.61 -21.46
C THR A 640 -58.61 33.01 -20.30
N ALA A 641 -58.35 33.46 -19.07
CA ALA A 641 -59.03 33.02 -17.85
C ALA A 641 -60.28 33.86 -17.49
N GLN A 642 -60.70 34.77 -18.38
CA GLN A 642 -61.91 35.57 -18.22
C GLN A 642 -63.17 34.70 -18.34
N ARG A 643 -64.19 35.07 -17.56
CA ARG A 643 -65.51 34.41 -17.54
C ARG A 643 -66.05 34.27 -18.97
N PRO A 644 -66.53 33.09 -19.41
CA PRO A 644 -67.29 33.00 -20.65
C PRO A 644 -68.48 33.95 -20.55
N ALA A 645 -68.49 34.98 -21.39
CA ALA A 645 -69.64 35.85 -21.56
C ALA A 645 -70.73 35.06 -22.29
N HIS A 646 -71.42 34.15 -21.59
CA HIS A 646 -72.75 33.58 -21.88
C HIS A 646 -73.03 32.41 -20.93
N TYR A 647 -73.28 32.70 -19.65
CA TYR A 647 -74.10 31.83 -18.81
C TYR A 647 -75.42 32.56 -18.56
N ARG A 648 -76.39 32.40 -19.49
CA ARG A 648 -77.77 32.84 -19.25
C ARG A 648 -78.37 31.92 -18.20
N PRO A 649 -78.81 32.42 -17.03
CA PRO A 649 -79.64 31.63 -16.14
C PRO A 649 -81.03 31.50 -16.77
N GLY A 650 -81.47 30.27 -17.01
CA GLY A 650 -82.90 29.90 -17.13
C GLY A 650 -83.75 30.72 -18.09
N GLY A 651 -83.58 30.50 -19.41
CA GLY A 651 -84.66 30.73 -20.37
C GLY A 651 -85.48 29.46 -20.53
N ARG A 652 -86.68 29.41 -19.93
CA ARG A 652 -87.67 28.36 -20.16
C ARG A 652 -87.94 28.25 -21.67
N ARG A 653 -87.79 27.04 -22.23
CA ARG A 653 -88.37 26.68 -23.54
C ARG A 653 -89.81 26.24 -23.30
N HIS A 654 -90.74 26.86 -24.03
CA HIS A 654 -92.01 26.23 -24.38
C HIS A 654 -91.77 25.09 -25.37
#